data_AF-A0A9Q0K4N9-F1
#
_entry.id   AF-A0A9Q0K4N9-F1
#
_cell.length_a   1.000
_cell.length_b   1.000
_cell.length_c   1.000
_cell.angle_alpha   90.00
_cell.angle_beta   90.00
_cell.angle_gamma   90.00
#
_symmetry.space_group_name_H-M   'P 1'
#
loop_
_entity.id
_entity.type
_entity.pdbx_description
1 polymer ?
#
loop_
_entity_poly.entity_id
_entity_poly.type
_entity_poly.pdbx_seq_one_letter_code
_entity_poly.pdbx_strand_id
1 'polypeptide(L)'
;MAGFYGTCVLSFVPFFLIFLLFFFTSVVVSLPVDSSAIISRFQQYLQINTAQPNPDYFGAADFIFSQAKTIGLESESIEFVKGKPVVILKWSGTNPDVPSILLNSHMDVVAAEHHKWIHPPFDAHIDQAGDIYARGSQDMKCVGMQYLEAIRRLKNSGIQPVRTLYVSFVPDEEIGSDDGAEKFAESEEFEKMNVGIVLDEGLASTNENYRVFFGERCPWWVVIKATGSPGHGAKLYDNSAMENLLKSMESVRRFRAAQFDMVKAGLKEVGEVISVNMVFLKAGTPSPTGFVMNLQPSEAEAGLDIRVPRFADEKLVEKLIEEEWAPSSRNMTFKIIHKVPSLNQFGKPVHTATDGSNPWWSLLEGAVNKANGKLGKPEIFPASTDARYFRQRGLPAIGFSPMTNTPVLLHDHNEFLNQAEYLKGIEIYELIIKAYTSYTEHTRNDVSRDELPKPSASNHNPLNSLRASLLFSSSGPAGDIYARGSQDMKCVGMQYLEAIRRLKNSGFQPVRTLYVSFVPEEEIGGYDGAEKFANSEEFEKMNVGILLDEGLASPNENYSVFLAERSPWWLVIKATGSPGHGAKLYDNSAMENLLKSIDIVRRFRAAQFDMVKAGLKAEGEVISVNMAFLKAGTPSPTGFVMNLQPSEAEAGFDIRVPPTVDEKSLEKRIEEEWAPSSRGMTFEFKQKGSTLNQFGRPMLAAADGSNPWWVLLEGAVKKANGKLGKPEVYPASTDARYFRQRGLPAIGFSPMANTPILLHDHNEFLNQVEYLKGIEIYESIIKAYTSYTKHTRNDASRDELGSL
;
A
#
# COMPACT_ATOMS: atom_id res chain seq x y z
N MET A 1 55.13 -23.26 42.16
CA MET A 1 55.12 -24.69 42.56
C MET A 1 56.00 -25.44 41.59
N ALA A 2 56.91 -26.25 42.11
CA ALA A 2 57.97 -26.93 41.40
C ALA A 2 57.54 -28.32 40.87
N GLY A 3 58.28 -28.82 39.87
CA GLY A 3 58.38 -30.24 39.50
C GLY A 3 58.04 -30.49 38.02
N PHE A 4 58.76 -31.31 37.24
CA PHE A 4 59.93 -32.15 37.50
C PHE A 4 60.55 -32.54 36.13
N TYR A 5 61.81 -32.98 36.17
CA TYR A 5 62.75 -33.34 35.10
C TYR A 5 62.29 -34.35 34.03
N GLY A 6 62.96 -34.34 32.86
CA GLY A 6 63.13 -35.55 32.04
C GLY A 6 63.51 -35.35 30.58
N THR A 7 64.81 -35.28 30.29
CA THR A 7 65.46 -35.30 28.97
C THR A 7 65.24 -36.59 28.17
N CYS A 8 65.11 -36.53 26.84
CA CYS A 8 65.83 -37.45 25.96
C CYS A 8 66.00 -36.90 24.53
N VAL A 9 67.16 -37.24 23.97
CA VAL A 9 67.83 -36.79 22.74
C VAL A 9 67.23 -37.48 21.50
N LEU A 10 67.16 -36.82 20.33
CA LEU A 10 67.77 -37.31 19.06
C LEU A 10 67.41 -36.46 17.82
N SER A 11 68.49 -36.05 17.14
CA SER A 11 68.66 -35.91 15.67
C SER A 11 68.23 -34.61 14.97
N PHE A 12 69.27 -33.87 14.55
CA PHE A 12 69.28 -32.75 13.61
C PHE A 12 69.55 -33.24 12.16
N VAL A 13 69.46 -32.30 11.23
CA VAL A 13 69.86 -32.23 9.79
C VAL A 13 68.81 -32.68 8.72
N PRO A 14 68.76 -32.03 7.53
CA PRO A 14 67.56 -31.33 7.02
C PRO A 14 67.11 -31.83 5.63
N PHE A 15 65.91 -31.49 5.17
CA PHE A 15 65.52 -31.76 3.78
C PHE A 15 64.90 -30.54 3.09
N PHE A 16 65.64 -30.12 2.06
CA PHE A 16 65.27 -29.38 0.84
C PHE A 16 63.81 -28.94 0.65
N LEU A 17 63.63 -27.62 0.51
CA LEU A 17 62.48 -27.01 -0.17
C LEU A 17 62.57 -27.26 -1.69
N ILE A 18 61.60 -27.99 -2.24
CA ILE A 18 61.33 -28.02 -3.68
C ILE A 18 60.21 -27.00 -3.94
N PHE A 19 60.54 -25.92 -4.66
CA PHE A 19 59.57 -24.98 -5.20
C PHE A 19 58.91 -25.60 -6.44
N LEU A 20 57.62 -25.93 -6.34
CA LEU A 20 56.79 -26.34 -7.47
C LEU A 20 55.94 -25.12 -7.89
N LEU A 21 56.38 -24.44 -8.95
CA LEU A 21 55.64 -23.38 -9.63
C LEU A 21 54.43 -24.01 -10.35
N PHE A 22 53.26 -23.95 -9.71
CA PHE A 22 51.99 -24.15 -10.40
C PHE A 22 51.65 -22.89 -11.19
N PHE A 23 51.85 -22.94 -12.51
CA PHE A 23 51.23 -21.99 -13.43
C PHE A 23 49.71 -22.19 -13.38
N PHE A 24 48.99 -21.25 -12.77
CA PHE A 24 47.55 -21.10 -13.00
C PHE A 24 47.34 -20.58 -14.42
N THR A 25 47.17 -21.48 -15.38
CA THR A 25 46.52 -21.13 -16.65
C THR A 25 45.04 -21.01 -16.38
N SER A 26 44.51 -19.78 -16.39
CA SER A 26 43.09 -19.50 -16.49
C SER A 26 42.56 -20.16 -17.77
N VAL A 27 41.92 -21.32 -17.63
CA VAL A 27 41.18 -21.98 -18.71
C VAL A 27 39.94 -21.15 -18.95
N VAL A 28 40.00 -20.28 -19.96
CA VAL A 28 38.79 -19.71 -20.56
C VAL A 28 38.09 -20.88 -21.25
N VAL A 29 37.01 -21.39 -20.67
CA VAL A 29 36.17 -22.41 -21.29
C VAL A 29 35.48 -21.74 -22.48
N SER A 30 36.02 -21.90 -23.68
CA SER A 30 35.36 -21.44 -24.90
C SER A 30 34.18 -22.37 -25.19
N LEU A 31 32.97 -21.83 -25.27
CA LEU A 31 31.80 -22.57 -25.72
C LEU A 31 32.02 -23.10 -27.16
N PRO A 32 31.46 -24.27 -27.52
CA PRO A 32 31.42 -24.72 -28.90
C PRO A 32 30.85 -23.63 -29.82
N VAL A 33 31.34 -23.54 -31.06
CA VAL A 33 30.94 -22.47 -32.02
C VAL A 33 29.42 -22.38 -32.17
N ASP A 34 28.70 -23.51 -32.18
CA ASP A 34 27.23 -23.56 -32.24
C ASP A 34 26.55 -22.92 -31.01
N SER A 35 27.07 -23.18 -29.81
CA SER A 35 26.57 -22.61 -28.56
C SER A 35 26.73 -21.09 -28.52
N SER A 36 27.84 -20.53 -29.04
CA SER A 36 28.03 -19.07 -29.06
C SER A 36 27.00 -18.33 -29.93
N ALA A 37 26.61 -18.93 -31.06
CA ALA A 37 25.61 -18.35 -31.95
C ALA A 37 24.20 -18.42 -31.34
N ILE A 38 23.90 -19.51 -30.63
CA ILE A 38 22.65 -19.68 -29.87
C ILE A 38 22.51 -18.59 -28.80
N ILE A 39 23.54 -18.39 -27.99
CA ILE A 39 23.52 -17.37 -26.93
C ILE A 39 23.42 -15.95 -27.52
N SER A 40 24.13 -15.68 -28.61
CA SER A 40 24.07 -14.37 -29.28
C SER A 40 22.65 -14.02 -29.76
N ARG A 41 21.90 -14.98 -30.32
CA ARG A 41 20.50 -14.76 -30.71
C ARG A 41 19.60 -14.48 -29.50
N PHE A 42 19.85 -15.16 -28.39
CA PHE A 42 19.09 -14.91 -27.16
C PHE A 42 19.39 -13.51 -26.59
N GLN A 43 20.65 -13.09 -26.55
CA GLN A 43 21.02 -11.72 -26.16
C GLN A 43 20.34 -10.67 -27.04
N GLN A 44 20.33 -10.86 -28.36
CA GLN A 44 19.66 -9.95 -29.29
C GLN A 44 18.17 -9.80 -28.99
N TYR A 45 17.48 -10.90 -28.66
CA TYR A 45 16.06 -10.84 -28.32
C TYR A 45 15.81 -10.15 -26.97
N LEU A 46 16.68 -10.38 -25.98
CA LEU A 46 16.64 -9.70 -24.67
C LEU A 46 16.88 -8.18 -24.80
N GLN A 47 17.70 -7.76 -25.76
CA GLN A 47 18.02 -6.34 -26.02
C GLN A 47 16.86 -5.55 -26.62
N ILE A 48 15.83 -6.21 -27.14
CA ILE A 48 14.62 -5.55 -27.64
C ILE A 48 13.74 -5.17 -26.45
N ASN A 49 13.59 -3.87 -26.20
CA ASN A 49 12.84 -3.38 -25.06
C ASN A 49 11.32 -3.48 -25.29
N THR A 50 10.74 -4.58 -24.82
CA THR A 50 9.29 -4.85 -24.84
C THR A 50 8.64 -4.58 -23.48
N ALA A 51 9.20 -3.65 -22.69
CA ALA A 51 8.67 -3.36 -21.36
C ALA A 51 7.47 -2.41 -21.37
N GLN A 52 6.48 -2.72 -20.53
CA GLN A 52 5.34 -1.83 -20.31
C GLN A 52 5.78 -0.48 -19.71
N PRO A 53 5.12 0.65 -20.04
CA PRO A 53 3.87 0.77 -20.81
C PRO A 53 4.05 1.01 -22.33
N ASN A 54 5.29 1.05 -22.84
CA ASN A 54 5.58 1.35 -24.25
C ASN A 54 6.42 0.24 -24.90
N PRO A 55 5.90 -0.99 -25.00
CA PRO A 55 6.66 -2.14 -25.52
C PRO A 55 6.94 -2.02 -27.03
N ASP A 56 8.17 -2.34 -27.46
CA ASP A 56 8.53 -2.48 -28.88
C ASP A 56 8.11 -3.86 -29.45
N TYR A 57 6.79 -4.09 -29.56
CA TYR A 57 6.27 -5.35 -30.08
C TYR A 57 6.65 -5.60 -31.55
N PHE A 58 6.73 -4.56 -32.37
CA PHE A 58 7.06 -4.72 -33.79
C PHE A 58 8.53 -5.07 -33.99
N GLY A 59 9.45 -4.47 -33.23
CA GLY A 59 10.86 -4.87 -33.24
C GLY A 59 11.04 -6.33 -32.81
N ALA A 60 10.29 -6.78 -31.80
CA ALA A 60 10.28 -8.17 -31.38
C ALA A 60 9.73 -9.10 -32.48
N ALA A 61 8.60 -8.74 -33.10
CA ALA A 61 8.00 -9.49 -34.20
C ALA A 61 8.95 -9.61 -35.41
N ASP A 62 9.58 -8.51 -35.84
CA ASP A 62 10.56 -8.49 -36.93
C ASP A 62 11.75 -9.42 -36.63
N PHE A 63 12.24 -9.41 -35.39
CA PHE A 63 13.29 -10.33 -34.96
C PHE A 63 12.82 -11.79 -35.06
N ILE A 64 11.64 -12.12 -34.55
CA ILE A 64 11.06 -13.48 -34.59
C ILE A 64 10.87 -13.94 -36.06
N PHE A 65 10.36 -13.07 -36.94
CA PHE A 65 10.24 -13.37 -38.36
C PHE A 65 11.58 -13.63 -39.03
N SER A 66 12.62 -12.88 -38.66
CA SER A 66 13.98 -13.13 -39.14
C SER A 66 14.46 -14.53 -38.73
N GLN A 67 14.19 -14.96 -37.49
CA GLN A 67 14.55 -16.29 -37.01
C GLN A 67 13.75 -17.38 -37.74
N ALA A 68 12.44 -17.21 -37.86
CA ALA A 68 11.55 -18.13 -38.59
C ALA A 68 12.04 -18.36 -40.02
N LYS A 69 12.44 -17.29 -40.72
CA LYS A 69 13.01 -17.37 -42.07
C LYS A 69 14.30 -18.20 -42.11
N THR A 70 15.20 -18.04 -41.14
CA THR A 70 16.45 -18.85 -41.08
C THR A 70 16.20 -20.33 -40.82
N ILE A 71 15.12 -20.67 -40.12
CA ILE A 71 14.73 -22.05 -39.79
C ILE A 71 13.90 -22.67 -40.94
N GLY A 72 13.31 -21.84 -41.80
CA GLY A 72 12.37 -22.27 -42.83
C GLY A 72 11.01 -22.63 -42.26
N LEU A 73 10.44 -21.76 -41.41
CA LEU A 73 9.07 -21.85 -40.91
C LEU A 73 8.16 -20.92 -41.72
N GLU A 74 6.90 -21.34 -41.91
CA GLU A 74 5.83 -20.43 -42.33
C GLU A 74 5.57 -19.43 -41.19
N SER A 75 5.34 -18.16 -41.49
CA SER A 75 5.18 -17.13 -40.46
C SER A 75 4.17 -16.05 -40.86
N GLU A 76 3.31 -15.66 -39.93
CA GLU A 76 2.34 -14.57 -40.07
C GLU A 76 2.17 -13.78 -38.76
N SER A 77 1.53 -12.61 -38.85
CA SER A 77 1.10 -11.83 -37.68
C SER A 77 -0.36 -11.43 -37.82
N ILE A 78 -1.08 -11.47 -36.71
CA ILE A 78 -2.47 -11.03 -36.60
C ILE A 78 -2.56 -9.96 -35.51
N GLU A 79 -3.24 -8.85 -35.78
CA GLU A 79 -3.51 -7.82 -34.78
C GLU A 79 -4.99 -7.83 -34.41
N PHE A 80 -5.35 -8.43 -33.27
CA PHE A 80 -6.71 -8.32 -32.70
C PHE A 80 -6.97 -6.93 -32.13
N VAL A 81 -5.90 -6.27 -31.68
CA VAL A 81 -5.87 -4.86 -31.29
C VAL A 81 -4.68 -4.20 -31.96
N LYS A 82 -4.91 -3.03 -32.54
CA LYS A 82 -3.87 -2.26 -33.24
C LYS A 82 -2.68 -2.00 -32.32
N GLY A 83 -1.47 -2.35 -32.77
CA GLY A 83 -0.23 -2.18 -32.01
C GLY A 83 0.13 -3.38 -31.13
N LYS A 84 -0.68 -4.44 -31.10
CA LYS A 84 -0.47 -5.66 -30.31
C LYS A 84 -0.50 -6.89 -31.25
N PRO A 85 0.58 -7.16 -31.98
CA PRO A 85 0.64 -8.31 -32.90
C PRO A 85 0.77 -9.63 -32.15
N VAL A 86 -0.01 -10.63 -32.57
CA VAL A 86 0.21 -12.05 -32.29
C VAL A 86 0.98 -12.64 -33.46
N VAL A 87 2.22 -13.08 -33.23
CA VAL A 87 3.06 -13.72 -34.25
C VAL A 87 2.86 -15.22 -34.21
N ILE A 88 2.57 -15.84 -35.34
CA ILE A 88 2.34 -17.28 -35.47
C ILE A 88 3.38 -17.85 -36.43
N LEU A 89 4.12 -18.84 -35.97
CA LEU A 89 5.04 -19.64 -36.77
C LEU A 89 4.49 -21.04 -36.94
N LYS A 90 4.69 -21.64 -38.10
CA LYS A 90 4.15 -22.96 -38.43
C LYS A 90 5.20 -23.86 -39.07
N TRP A 91 5.28 -25.09 -38.55
CA TRP A 91 5.97 -26.21 -39.15
C TRP A 91 4.95 -27.29 -39.54
N SER A 92 4.64 -27.33 -40.83
CA SER A 92 3.66 -28.26 -41.39
C SER A 92 4.03 -29.72 -41.14
N GLY A 93 3.10 -30.49 -40.58
CA GLY A 93 3.21 -31.93 -40.36
C GLY A 93 2.86 -32.75 -41.60
N THR A 94 3.22 -34.04 -41.62
CA THR A 94 2.86 -34.94 -42.72
C THR A 94 1.39 -35.37 -42.72
N ASN A 95 0.69 -35.22 -41.59
CA ASN A 95 -0.73 -35.53 -41.45
C ASN A 95 -1.47 -34.31 -40.88
N PRO A 96 -2.16 -33.52 -41.72
CA PRO A 96 -2.89 -32.33 -41.27
C PRO A 96 -4.22 -32.65 -40.56
N ASP A 97 -4.72 -33.89 -40.64
CA ASP A 97 -6.01 -34.27 -40.06
C ASP A 97 -5.93 -34.56 -38.55
N VAL A 98 -4.72 -34.79 -38.03
CA VAL A 98 -4.50 -35.00 -36.59
C VAL A 98 -4.31 -33.66 -35.86
N PRO A 99 -4.77 -33.53 -34.61
CA PRO A 99 -4.61 -32.29 -33.85
C PRO A 99 -3.17 -31.80 -33.79
N SER A 100 -2.97 -30.51 -33.99
CA SER A 100 -1.68 -29.82 -33.96
C SER A 100 -1.18 -29.56 -32.54
N ILE A 101 0.08 -29.14 -32.42
CA ILE A 101 0.73 -28.78 -31.16
C ILE A 101 0.95 -27.26 -31.16
N LEU A 102 0.65 -26.58 -30.06
CA LEU A 102 1.00 -25.17 -29.89
C LEU A 102 2.06 -25.00 -28.80
N LEU A 103 3.15 -24.31 -29.12
CA LEU A 103 4.12 -23.79 -28.15
C LEU A 103 3.85 -22.29 -28.00
N ASN A 104 3.38 -21.86 -26.83
CA ASN A 104 3.05 -20.46 -26.57
C ASN A 104 4.20 -19.75 -25.84
N SER A 105 4.45 -18.51 -26.23
CA SER A 105 5.34 -17.59 -25.53
C SER A 105 4.76 -16.18 -25.58
N HIS A 106 4.93 -15.39 -24.52
CA HIS A 106 4.66 -13.95 -24.59
C HIS A 106 5.91 -13.15 -24.99
N MET A 107 5.71 -11.94 -25.51
CA MET A 107 6.80 -11.04 -25.99
C MET A 107 7.12 -9.90 -25.03
N ASP A 108 6.12 -9.43 -24.27
CA ASP A 108 6.32 -8.33 -23.32
C ASP A 108 7.06 -8.76 -22.07
N VAL A 109 7.51 -7.75 -21.33
CA VAL A 109 8.13 -7.92 -20.02
C VAL A 109 7.63 -6.82 -19.09
N VAL A 110 7.68 -7.04 -17.78
CA VAL A 110 7.42 -5.96 -16.81
C VAL A 110 8.47 -4.84 -16.87
N ALA A 111 8.07 -3.65 -16.41
CA ALA A 111 8.96 -2.50 -16.25
C ALA A 111 10.19 -2.81 -15.35
N ALA A 112 11.26 -2.02 -15.52
CA ALA A 112 12.49 -2.16 -14.74
C ALA A 112 12.94 -0.83 -14.11
N GLU A 113 13.29 -0.86 -12.82
CA GLU A 113 13.87 0.28 -12.11
C GLU A 113 15.38 0.36 -12.34
N HIS A 114 15.82 0.94 -13.47
CA HIS A 114 17.23 0.94 -13.93
C HIS A 114 18.29 1.20 -12.83
N HIS A 115 18.03 2.12 -11.90
CA HIS A 115 18.97 2.50 -10.84
C HIS A 115 19.20 1.42 -9.76
N LYS A 116 18.36 0.37 -9.72
CA LYS A 116 18.47 -0.75 -8.79
C LYS A 116 19.12 -2.00 -9.40
N TRP A 117 19.47 -1.95 -10.69
CA TRP A 117 20.08 -3.07 -11.38
C TRP A 117 21.61 -2.96 -11.36
N ILE A 118 22.29 -4.10 -11.17
CA ILE A 118 23.76 -4.18 -11.24
C ILE A 118 24.29 -4.09 -12.68
N HIS A 119 23.47 -4.49 -13.65
CA HIS A 119 23.70 -4.35 -15.08
C HIS A 119 22.42 -3.79 -15.73
N PRO A 120 22.51 -2.91 -16.74
CA PRO A 120 21.30 -2.36 -17.34
C PRO A 120 20.35 -3.46 -17.84
N PRO A 121 19.04 -3.36 -17.58
CA PRO A 121 18.09 -4.47 -17.71
C PRO A 121 17.90 -5.00 -19.14
N PHE A 122 18.34 -4.27 -20.16
CA PHE A 122 18.22 -4.64 -21.58
C PHE A 122 19.58 -4.74 -22.28
N ASP A 123 20.69 -4.81 -21.54
CA ASP A 123 22.01 -4.99 -22.17
C ASP A 123 22.29 -6.46 -22.52
N ALA A 124 21.59 -7.40 -21.87
CA ALA A 124 21.88 -8.83 -21.91
C ALA A 124 23.34 -9.15 -21.55
N HIS A 125 23.80 -8.55 -20.44
CA HIS A 125 25.17 -8.70 -19.96
C HIS A 125 25.44 -10.13 -19.51
N ILE A 126 26.57 -10.71 -19.95
CA ILE A 126 27.03 -12.03 -19.49
C ILE A 126 28.22 -11.83 -18.56
N ASP A 127 28.11 -12.28 -17.33
CA ASP A 127 29.20 -12.19 -16.36
C ASP A 127 30.22 -13.34 -16.49
N GLN A 128 31.18 -13.37 -15.56
CA GLN A 128 32.22 -14.41 -15.54
C GLN A 128 31.70 -15.80 -15.15
N ALA A 129 30.54 -15.89 -14.47
CA ALA A 129 29.88 -17.15 -14.14
C ALA A 129 29.01 -17.68 -15.30
N GLY A 130 28.82 -16.87 -16.35
CA GLY A 130 27.97 -17.20 -17.49
C GLY A 130 26.50 -16.86 -17.24
N ASP A 131 26.21 -16.03 -16.25
CA ASP A 131 24.86 -15.56 -15.96
C ASP A 131 24.49 -14.42 -16.91
N ILE A 132 23.39 -14.59 -17.65
CA ILE A 132 22.88 -13.62 -18.61
C ILE A 132 21.88 -12.71 -17.90
N TYR A 133 22.32 -11.52 -17.48
CA TYR A 133 21.49 -10.53 -16.80
C TYR A 133 20.67 -9.73 -17.81
N ALA A 134 19.35 -9.90 -17.73
CA ALA A 134 18.38 -9.10 -18.48
C ALA A 134 16.97 -9.33 -17.93
N ARG A 135 16.12 -8.31 -18.06
CA ARG A 135 14.67 -8.48 -17.94
C ARG A 135 14.19 -9.39 -19.07
N GLY A 136 13.45 -10.44 -18.70
CA GLY A 136 12.97 -11.48 -19.61
C GLY A 136 13.93 -12.65 -19.81
N SER A 137 15.04 -12.71 -19.07
CA SER A 137 15.96 -13.85 -19.08
C SER A 137 15.34 -15.13 -18.49
N GLN A 138 14.37 -15.01 -17.60
CA GLN A 138 13.52 -16.08 -17.07
C GLN A 138 12.07 -15.98 -17.54
N ASP A 139 11.53 -14.77 -17.76
CA ASP A 139 10.09 -14.53 -17.97
C ASP A 139 9.78 -13.65 -19.21
N MET A 140 9.42 -14.22 -20.36
CA MET A 140 9.65 -15.63 -20.71
C MET A 140 10.42 -15.77 -22.02
N LYS A 141 11.16 -14.73 -22.42
CA LYS A 141 11.88 -14.69 -23.72
C LYS A 141 12.82 -15.88 -23.91
N CYS A 142 13.36 -16.45 -22.82
CA CYS A 142 14.15 -17.67 -22.87
C CYS A 142 13.38 -18.85 -23.46
N VAL A 143 12.15 -19.09 -23.02
CA VAL A 143 11.32 -20.23 -23.43
C VAL A 143 11.03 -20.16 -24.93
N GLY A 144 10.54 -19.01 -25.42
CA GLY A 144 10.27 -18.79 -26.83
C GLY A 144 11.51 -19.01 -27.71
N MET A 145 12.68 -18.53 -27.28
CA MET A 145 13.92 -18.74 -28.03
C MET A 145 14.41 -20.19 -27.97
N GLN A 146 14.27 -20.89 -26.84
CA GLN A 146 14.60 -22.31 -26.75
C GLN A 146 13.72 -23.16 -27.67
N TYR A 147 12.43 -22.82 -27.85
CA TYR A 147 11.58 -23.47 -28.84
C TYR A 147 12.16 -23.34 -30.26
N LEU A 148 12.54 -22.13 -30.67
CA LEU A 148 13.11 -21.89 -32.00
C LEU A 148 14.43 -22.66 -32.21
N GLU A 149 15.30 -22.71 -31.20
CA GLU A 149 16.55 -23.47 -31.26
C GLU A 149 16.32 -24.98 -31.33
N ALA A 150 15.38 -25.52 -30.54
CA ALA A 150 15.02 -26.93 -30.57
C ALA A 150 14.47 -27.33 -31.95
N ILE A 151 13.58 -26.51 -32.52
CA ILE A 151 13.05 -26.70 -33.87
C ILE A 151 14.18 -26.67 -34.91
N ARG A 152 15.12 -25.72 -34.78
CA ARG A 152 16.29 -25.62 -35.68
C ARG A 152 17.13 -26.90 -35.65
N ARG A 153 17.41 -27.45 -34.47
CA ARG A 153 18.15 -28.73 -34.31
C ARG A 153 17.39 -29.91 -34.92
N LEU A 154 16.07 -29.99 -34.69
CA LEU A 154 15.23 -31.05 -35.26
C LEU A 154 15.19 -31.00 -36.81
N LYS A 155 15.04 -29.80 -37.40
CA LYS A 155 15.09 -29.65 -38.86
C LYS A 155 16.45 -30.01 -39.43
N ASN A 156 17.54 -29.56 -38.80
CA ASN A 156 18.90 -29.86 -39.23
C ASN A 156 19.24 -31.36 -39.12
N SER A 157 18.60 -32.08 -38.20
CA SER A 157 18.72 -33.54 -38.09
C SER A 157 17.81 -34.33 -39.03
N GLY A 158 17.03 -33.65 -39.88
CA GLY A 158 16.17 -34.26 -40.89
C GLY A 158 14.86 -34.83 -40.34
N ILE A 159 14.44 -34.45 -39.12
CA ILE A 159 13.14 -34.83 -38.58
C ILE A 159 12.04 -34.10 -39.36
N GLN A 160 10.97 -34.81 -39.69
CA GLN A 160 9.73 -34.26 -40.23
C GLN A 160 8.58 -34.63 -39.29
N PRO A 161 7.84 -33.65 -38.73
CA PRO A 161 6.78 -33.92 -37.78
C PRO A 161 5.57 -34.58 -38.43
N VAL A 162 4.86 -35.44 -37.70
CA VAL A 162 3.58 -36.03 -38.13
C VAL A 162 2.47 -35.01 -37.92
N ARG A 163 2.39 -34.45 -36.72
CA ARG A 163 1.44 -33.37 -36.36
C ARG A 163 2.03 -32.02 -36.72
N THR A 164 1.20 -31.10 -37.21
CA THR A 164 1.63 -29.71 -37.40
C THR A 164 2.03 -29.09 -36.06
N LEU A 165 3.14 -28.36 -36.03
CA LEU A 165 3.62 -27.61 -34.86
C LEU A 165 3.46 -26.12 -35.12
N TYR A 166 2.77 -25.43 -34.22
CA TYR A 166 2.68 -23.98 -34.16
C TYR A 166 3.52 -23.43 -33.01
N VAL A 167 4.08 -22.26 -33.20
CA VAL A 167 4.68 -21.43 -32.14
C VAL A 167 4.00 -20.08 -32.17
N SER A 168 3.37 -19.68 -31.07
CA SER A 168 2.80 -18.34 -30.92
C SER A 168 3.72 -17.47 -30.06
N PHE A 169 3.89 -16.23 -30.50
CA PHE A 169 4.42 -15.14 -29.69
C PHE A 169 3.32 -14.11 -29.51
N VAL A 170 2.73 -14.04 -28.32
CA VAL A 170 1.59 -13.18 -28.01
C VAL A 170 2.04 -11.91 -27.28
N PRO A 171 1.31 -10.79 -27.43
CA PRO A 171 1.53 -9.61 -26.62
C PRO A 171 0.81 -9.75 -25.28
N ASP A 172 1.13 -8.83 -24.37
CA ASP A 172 0.31 -8.32 -23.27
C ASP A 172 0.00 -9.24 -22.09
N GLU A 173 0.73 -10.35 -21.95
CA GLU A 173 0.57 -11.30 -20.82
C GLU A 173 0.76 -10.60 -19.47
N GLU A 174 1.80 -9.77 -19.37
CA GLU A 174 2.23 -9.12 -18.13
C GLU A 174 1.21 -8.08 -17.61
N ILE A 175 0.24 -7.72 -18.45
CA ILE A 175 -0.87 -6.82 -18.12
C ILE A 175 -2.24 -7.49 -18.17
N GLY A 176 -2.30 -8.81 -18.36
CA GLY A 176 -3.51 -9.62 -18.23
C GLY A 176 -3.95 -10.34 -19.51
N SER A 177 -3.22 -10.26 -20.62
CA SER A 177 -3.47 -10.97 -21.90
C SER A 177 -4.82 -10.76 -22.60
N ASP A 178 -5.64 -9.80 -22.14
CA ASP A 178 -7.01 -9.58 -22.63
C ASP A 178 -7.04 -9.20 -24.14
N ASP A 179 -6.00 -8.55 -24.67
CA ASP A 179 -5.96 -8.16 -26.09
C ASP A 179 -5.19 -9.13 -26.98
N GLY A 180 -4.29 -9.93 -26.41
CA GLY A 180 -3.46 -10.92 -27.11
C GLY A 180 -4.03 -12.33 -27.00
N ALA A 181 -3.59 -13.08 -26.00
CA ALA A 181 -3.86 -14.52 -25.89
C ALA A 181 -5.34 -14.86 -25.73
N GLU A 182 -6.13 -14.04 -25.03
CA GLU A 182 -7.58 -14.26 -24.90
C GLU A 182 -8.27 -14.22 -26.26
N LYS A 183 -8.10 -13.12 -26.99
CA LYS A 183 -8.67 -12.94 -28.33
C LYS A 183 -8.14 -13.96 -29.32
N PHE A 184 -6.87 -14.32 -29.21
CA PHE A 184 -6.30 -15.38 -30.03
C PHE A 184 -7.01 -16.72 -29.77
N ALA A 185 -7.17 -17.14 -28.52
CA ALA A 185 -7.85 -18.38 -28.17
C ALA A 185 -9.34 -18.42 -28.57
N GLU A 186 -9.98 -17.25 -28.68
CA GLU A 186 -11.37 -17.09 -29.13
C GLU A 186 -11.53 -16.95 -30.66
N SER A 187 -10.44 -16.75 -31.37
CA SER A 187 -10.45 -16.44 -32.82
C SER A 187 -10.77 -17.65 -33.70
N GLU A 188 -11.31 -17.38 -34.90
CA GLU A 188 -11.50 -18.40 -35.92
C GLU A 188 -10.15 -18.95 -36.42
N GLU A 189 -9.11 -18.12 -36.42
CA GLU A 189 -7.76 -18.50 -36.81
C GLU A 189 -7.21 -19.57 -35.88
N PHE A 190 -7.38 -19.43 -34.57
CA PHE A 190 -7.00 -20.47 -33.61
C PHE A 190 -7.84 -21.75 -33.77
N GLU A 191 -9.15 -21.64 -34.01
CA GLU A 191 -10.00 -22.82 -34.25
C GLU A 191 -9.53 -23.61 -35.50
N LYS A 192 -9.12 -22.90 -36.56
CA LYS A 192 -8.57 -23.50 -37.80
C LYS A 192 -7.23 -24.21 -37.58
N MET A 193 -6.48 -23.87 -36.52
CA MET A 193 -5.21 -24.55 -36.20
C MET A 193 -5.41 -25.98 -35.68
N ASN A 194 -6.62 -26.37 -35.26
CA ASN A 194 -6.95 -27.70 -34.74
C ASN A 194 -5.98 -28.14 -33.60
N VAL A 195 -5.74 -27.25 -32.63
CA VAL A 195 -4.77 -27.49 -31.55
C VAL A 195 -5.25 -28.57 -30.59
N GLY A 196 -4.40 -29.56 -30.31
CA GLY A 196 -4.68 -30.66 -29.36
C GLY A 196 -4.04 -30.49 -27.98
N ILE A 197 -2.98 -29.68 -27.87
CA ILE A 197 -2.25 -29.40 -26.63
C ILE A 197 -1.50 -28.07 -26.76
N VAL A 198 -1.43 -27.34 -25.65
CA VAL A 198 -0.59 -26.15 -25.52
C VAL A 198 0.52 -26.40 -24.50
N LEU A 199 1.76 -26.05 -24.86
CA LEU A 199 2.87 -25.92 -23.91
C LEU A 199 3.12 -24.43 -23.71
N ASP A 200 3.08 -23.99 -22.47
CA ASP A 200 3.19 -22.58 -22.06
C ASP A 200 4.31 -22.42 -21.02
N GLU A 201 4.49 -21.22 -20.49
CA GLU A 201 5.52 -20.95 -19.49
C GLU A 201 5.36 -21.71 -18.17
N GLY A 202 6.51 -21.98 -17.55
CA GLY A 202 6.62 -22.39 -16.16
C GLY A 202 7.56 -21.47 -15.39
N LEU A 203 8.06 -21.97 -14.26
CA LEU A 203 8.94 -21.24 -13.35
C LEU A 203 10.30 -21.92 -13.26
N ALA A 204 11.33 -21.12 -12.97
CA ALA A 204 12.59 -21.65 -12.48
C ALA A 204 12.39 -22.47 -11.19
N SER A 205 13.29 -23.42 -10.99
CA SER A 205 13.38 -24.25 -9.79
C SER A 205 14.69 -24.01 -9.08
N THR A 206 14.65 -23.84 -7.76
CA THR A 206 15.84 -23.71 -6.92
C THR A 206 16.56 -25.05 -6.67
N ASN A 207 16.01 -26.15 -7.17
CA ASN A 207 16.57 -27.50 -7.05
C ASN A 207 16.65 -28.20 -8.41
N GLU A 208 17.04 -29.47 -8.42
CA GLU A 208 17.26 -30.27 -9.62
C GLU A 208 15.99 -30.77 -10.33
N ASN A 209 14.80 -30.55 -9.74
CA ASN A 209 13.53 -30.97 -10.31
C ASN A 209 12.88 -29.79 -11.06
N TYR A 210 12.49 -30.02 -12.30
CA TYR A 210 11.72 -29.06 -13.08
C TYR A 210 10.31 -28.92 -12.53
N ARG A 211 9.84 -27.67 -12.47
CA ARG A 211 8.47 -27.37 -12.04
C ARG A 211 7.54 -27.43 -13.24
N VAL A 212 6.34 -27.93 -13.01
CA VAL A 212 5.34 -28.14 -14.05
C VAL A 212 3.96 -27.78 -13.55
N PHE A 213 3.21 -27.06 -14.37
CA PHE A 213 1.99 -26.40 -13.96
C PHE A 213 0.79 -26.87 -14.77
N PHE A 214 -0.25 -27.30 -14.07
CA PHE A 214 -1.44 -27.88 -14.69
C PHE A 214 -2.69 -27.00 -14.58
N GLY A 215 -2.55 -25.85 -13.92
CA GLY A 215 -3.54 -24.79 -13.83
C GLY A 215 -2.95 -23.61 -13.06
N GLU A 216 -3.64 -22.48 -13.07
CA GLU A 216 -3.21 -21.23 -12.43
C GLU A 216 -4.21 -20.78 -11.36
N ARG A 217 -3.77 -19.93 -10.43
CA ARG A 217 -4.70 -19.18 -9.58
C ARG A 217 -5.39 -18.08 -10.40
N CYS A 218 -6.64 -17.81 -10.04
CA CYS A 218 -7.51 -16.85 -10.71
C CYS A 218 -7.39 -15.47 -10.05
N PRO A 219 -7.03 -14.40 -10.79
CA PRO A 219 -6.95 -13.05 -10.26
C PRO A 219 -8.33 -12.44 -10.00
N TRP A 220 -8.49 -11.93 -8.77
CA TRP A 220 -9.64 -11.20 -8.30
C TRP A 220 -9.14 -9.87 -7.74
N TRP A 221 -9.31 -8.80 -8.50
CA TRP A 221 -8.89 -7.46 -8.08
C TRP A 221 -10.07 -6.73 -7.50
N VAL A 222 -9.98 -6.37 -6.22
CA VAL A 222 -11.08 -5.77 -5.47
C VAL A 222 -10.62 -4.45 -4.87
N VAL A 223 -11.39 -3.40 -5.08
CA VAL A 223 -11.22 -2.13 -4.37
C VAL A 223 -12.29 -2.08 -3.29
N ILE A 224 -11.88 -1.90 -2.04
CA ILE A 224 -12.80 -1.63 -0.93
C ILE A 224 -12.70 -0.15 -0.55
N LYS A 225 -13.84 0.44 -0.19
CA LYS A 225 -13.95 1.85 0.16
C LYS A 225 -14.75 2.00 1.44
N ALA A 226 -14.20 2.71 2.42
CA ALA A 226 -14.88 3.14 3.63
C ALA A 226 -15.25 4.62 3.52
N THR A 227 -16.40 4.99 4.10
CA THR A 227 -16.87 6.37 4.19
C THR A 227 -17.22 6.72 5.64
N GLY A 228 -17.12 8.00 5.98
CA GLY A 228 -17.46 8.51 7.31
C GLY A 228 -17.46 10.03 7.33
N SER A 229 -17.94 10.63 8.41
CA SER A 229 -17.93 12.08 8.58
C SER A 229 -16.49 12.60 8.65
N PRO A 230 -16.16 13.71 7.96
CA PRO A 230 -14.91 14.42 8.19
C PRO A 230 -14.91 15.04 9.59
N GLY A 231 -13.74 15.37 10.10
CA GLY A 231 -13.64 16.00 11.42
C GLY A 231 -12.23 16.48 11.75
N HIS A 232 -12.12 17.33 12.77
CA HIS A 232 -10.85 17.85 13.26
C HIS A 232 -9.96 16.75 13.84
N GLY A 233 -8.67 16.73 13.49
CA GLY A 233 -7.71 15.66 13.83
C GLY A 233 -7.42 15.50 15.33
N ALA A 234 -7.75 16.50 16.16
CA ALA A 234 -7.56 16.43 17.61
C ALA A 234 -8.61 15.59 18.38
N LYS A 235 -9.78 15.31 17.80
CA LYS A 235 -10.86 14.56 18.49
C LYS A 235 -10.77 13.07 18.21
N LEU A 236 -11.20 12.24 19.15
CA LEU A 236 -11.30 10.79 18.93
C LEU A 236 -12.68 10.42 18.35
N TYR A 237 -12.70 9.94 17.10
CA TYR A 237 -13.92 9.46 16.44
C TYR A 237 -14.05 7.94 16.52
N ASP A 238 -15.30 7.48 16.63
CA ASP A 238 -15.73 6.11 16.32
C ASP A 238 -16.37 6.08 14.92
N ASN A 239 -16.20 4.97 14.19
CA ASN A 239 -16.79 4.74 12.85
C ASN A 239 -16.35 5.73 11.75
N SER A 240 -15.15 6.29 11.89
CA SER A 240 -14.54 7.09 10.81
C SER A 240 -14.18 6.21 9.59
N ALA A 241 -14.05 6.83 8.41
CA ALA A 241 -13.61 6.11 7.21
C ALA A 241 -12.29 5.36 7.43
N MET A 242 -11.34 5.99 8.14
CA MET A 242 -10.05 5.35 8.42
C MET A 242 -10.15 4.20 9.40
N GLU A 243 -10.89 4.37 10.47
CA GLU A 243 -11.05 3.29 11.44
C GLU A 243 -11.72 2.06 10.81
N ASN A 244 -12.76 2.27 9.99
CA ASN A 244 -13.47 1.19 9.31
C ASN A 244 -12.56 0.44 8.32
N LEU A 245 -11.80 1.17 7.50
CA LEU A 245 -10.83 0.56 6.58
C LEU A 245 -9.76 -0.23 7.35
N LEU A 246 -9.19 0.32 8.42
CA LEU A 246 -8.13 -0.36 9.18
C LEU A 246 -8.63 -1.62 9.89
N LYS A 247 -9.86 -1.61 10.43
CA LYS A 247 -10.47 -2.83 10.99
C LYS A 247 -10.68 -3.90 9.91
N SER A 248 -10.97 -3.50 8.66
CA SER A 248 -11.03 -4.42 7.53
C SER A 248 -9.64 -4.98 7.17
N MET A 249 -8.62 -4.12 7.08
CA MET A 249 -7.25 -4.55 6.79
C MET A 249 -6.73 -5.55 7.82
N GLU A 250 -7.09 -5.41 9.09
CA GLU A 250 -6.77 -6.40 10.10
C GLU A 250 -7.41 -7.77 9.81
N SER A 251 -8.70 -7.82 9.45
CA SER A 251 -9.37 -9.08 9.06
C SER A 251 -8.70 -9.73 7.85
N VAL A 252 -8.41 -8.93 6.81
CA VAL A 252 -7.69 -9.40 5.60
C VAL A 252 -6.31 -9.95 5.97
N ARG A 253 -5.55 -9.25 6.82
CA ARG A 253 -4.23 -9.69 7.28
C ARG A 253 -4.28 -11.00 8.07
N ARG A 254 -5.27 -11.16 8.96
CA ARG A 254 -5.45 -12.41 9.72
C ARG A 254 -5.75 -13.58 8.80
N PHE A 255 -6.64 -13.40 7.83
CA PHE A 255 -6.92 -14.41 6.81
C PHE A 255 -5.65 -14.77 6.02
N ARG A 256 -4.93 -13.76 5.52
CA ARG A 256 -3.65 -13.94 4.81
C ARG A 256 -2.63 -14.72 5.64
N ALA A 257 -2.47 -14.38 6.91
CA ALA A 257 -1.54 -15.06 7.81
C ALA A 257 -1.90 -16.55 7.95
N ALA A 258 -3.17 -16.87 8.17
CA ALA A 258 -3.63 -18.26 8.26
C ALA A 258 -3.37 -19.05 6.96
N GLN A 259 -3.53 -18.42 5.80
CA GLN A 259 -3.18 -19.04 4.51
C GLN A 259 -1.68 -19.27 4.39
N PHE A 260 -0.86 -18.31 4.81
CA PHE A 260 0.59 -18.42 4.72
C PHE A 260 1.18 -19.42 5.73
N ASP A 261 0.58 -19.55 6.92
CA ASP A 261 0.99 -20.53 7.92
C ASP A 261 0.86 -21.96 7.41
N MET A 262 -0.18 -22.28 6.61
CA MET A 262 -0.31 -23.57 5.94
C MET A 262 0.85 -23.84 4.97
N VAL A 263 1.30 -22.81 4.25
CA VAL A 263 2.44 -22.90 3.33
C VAL A 263 3.75 -23.08 4.11
N LYS A 264 3.99 -22.26 5.15
CA LYS A 264 5.18 -22.35 6.00
C LYS A 264 5.30 -23.69 6.71
N ALA A 265 4.16 -24.31 7.05
CA ALA A 265 4.10 -25.63 7.65
C ALA A 265 4.27 -26.78 6.64
N GLY A 266 4.35 -26.49 5.33
CA GLY A 266 4.42 -27.51 4.26
C GLY A 266 3.13 -28.32 4.10
N LEU A 267 1.99 -27.83 4.60
CA LEU A 267 0.68 -28.49 4.49
C LEU A 267 0.03 -28.26 3.13
N LYS A 268 0.37 -27.14 2.49
CA LYS A 268 -0.12 -26.73 1.17
C LYS A 268 0.97 -26.01 0.39
N GLU A 269 0.97 -26.17 -0.92
CA GLU A 269 1.79 -25.36 -1.82
C GLU A 269 1.19 -23.96 -1.99
N VAL A 270 2.02 -23.00 -2.41
CA VAL A 270 1.59 -21.60 -2.62
C VAL A 270 0.40 -21.49 -3.59
N GLY A 271 0.36 -22.33 -4.63
CA GLY A 271 -0.74 -22.37 -5.59
C GLY A 271 -2.06 -22.93 -5.05
N GLU A 272 -2.04 -23.61 -3.90
CA GLU A 272 -3.20 -24.30 -3.29
C GLU A 272 -3.91 -23.46 -2.21
N VAL A 273 -3.39 -22.26 -1.93
CA VAL A 273 -3.95 -21.31 -0.95
C VAL A 273 -4.48 -20.06 -1.63
N ILE A 274 -5.48 -19.45 -1.00
CA ILE A 274 -5.95 -18.12 -1.42
C ILE A 274 -4.92 -17.11 -0.91
N SER A 275 -4.25 -16.39 -1.81
CA SER A 275 -3.46 -15.23 -1.38
C SER A 275 -4.31 -13.98 -1.48
N VAL A 276 -4.12 -13.07 -0.52
CA VAL A 276 -4.66 -11.72 -0.57
C VAL A 276 -3.56 -10.75 -0.18
N ASN A 277 -3.34 -9.76 -1.02
CA ASN A 277 -2.27 -8.80 -0.88
C ASN A 277 -2.82 -7.38 -1.09
N MET A 278 -2.49 -6.47 -0.18
CA MET A 278 -2.87 -5.06 -0.32
C MET A 278 -1.87 -4.40 -1.28
N VAL A 279 -2.37 -3.86 -2.39
CA VAL A 279 -1.53 -3.30 -3.48
C VAL A 279 -1.54 -1.79 -3.51
N PHE A 280 -2.59 -1.16 -2.99
CA PHE A 280 -2.59 0.28 -2.73
C PHE A 280 -3.40 0.64 -1.48
N LEU A 281 -3.04 1.77 -0.87
CA LEU A 281 -3.79 2.44 0.17
C LEU A 281 -3.91 3.93 -0.18
N LYS A 282 -5.12 4.47 -0.07
CA LYS A 282 -5.40 5.87 -0.43
C LYS A 282 -6.39 6.48 0.55
N ALA A 283 -5.95 7.49 1.28
CA ALA A 283 -6.80 8.33 2.12
C ALA A 283 -6.12 9.67 2.40
N GLY A 284 -6.88 10.69 2.75
CA GLY A 284 -6.37 12.02 3.12
C GLY A 284 -6.79 13.12 2.15
N THR A 285 -6.78 14.36 2.64
CA THR A 285 -7.13 15.55 1.84
C THR A 285 -5.85 16.17 1.28
N PRO A 286 -5.66 16.21 -0.06
CA PRO A 286 -4.46 16.80 -0.65
C PRO A 286 -4.29 18.29 -0.33
N SER A 287 -3.04 18.73 -0.21
CA SER A 287 -2.64 20.14 -0.10
C SER A 287 -1.41 20.41 -0.99
N PRO A 288 -1.06 21.67 -1.28
CA PRO A 288 0.14 21.99 -2.08
C PRO A 288 1.46 21.43 -1.52
N THR A 289 1.51 21.18 -0.20
CA THR A 289 2.68 20.67 0.52
C THR A 289 2.56 19.19 0.90
N GLY A 290 1.51 18.49 0.44
CA GLY A 290 1.27 17.08 0.74
C GLY A 290 -0.19 16.80 1.08
N PHE A 291 -0.48 16.56 2.36
CA PHE A 291 -1.82 16.31 2.89
C PHE A 291 -2.13 17.22 4.07
N VAL A 292 -3.41 17.53 4.27
CA VAL A 292 -3.88 18.27 5.44
C VAL A 292 -3.83 17.37 6.68
N MET A 293 -2.86 17.61 7.56
CA MET A 293 -2.60 16.74 8.73
C MET A 293 -3.66 16.86 9.83
N ASN A 294 -4.29 18.02 9.99
CA ASN A 294 -5.29 18.28 11.04
C ASN A 294 -6.73 17.90 10.64
N LEU A 295 -6.91 17.10 9.59
CA LEU A 295 -8.23 16.76 9.05
C LEU A 295 -8.38 15.24 8.90
N GLN A 296 -9.40 14.69 9.55
CA GLN A 296 -9.83 13.32 9.35
C GLN A 296 -10.52 13.20 7.98
N PRO A 297 -10.04 12.33 7.06
CA PRO A 297 -10.66 12.17 5.76
C PRO A 297 -12.04 11.50 5.86
N SER A 298 -12.94 11.93 4.98
CA SER A 298 -14.29 11.37 4.84
C SER A 298 -14.33 10.06 4.04
N GLU A 299 -13.25 9.74 3.34
CA GLU A 299 -13.11 8.52 2.54
C GLU A 299 -11.74 7.88 2.67
N ALA A 300 -11.72 6.56 2.53
CA ALA A 300 -10.48 5.79 2.48
C ALA A 300 -10.65 4.52 1.65
N GLU A 301 -9.65 4.18 0.86
CA GLU A 301 -9.68 3.11 -0.12
C GLU A 301 -8.47 2.18 0.02
N ALA A 302 -8.69 0.88 -0.23
CA ALA A 302 -7.64 -0.11 -0.36
C ALA A 302 -7.88 -1.00 -1.58
N GLY A 303 -6.83 -1.27 -2.34
CA GLY A 303 -6.83 -2.27 -3.41
C GLY A 303 -6.30 -3.61 -2.91
N LEU A 304 -7.02 -4.67 -3.21
CA LEU A 304 -6.68 -6.06 -2.89
C LEU A 304 -6.43 -6.83 -4.18
N ASP A 305 -5.25 -7.44 -4.30
CA ASP A 305 -4.97 -8.53 -5.25
C ASP A 305 -5.26 -9.85 -4.53
N ILE A 306 -6.35 -10.50 -4.92
CA ILE A 306 -6.74 -11.81 -4.41
C ILE A 306 -6.46 -12.85 -5.49
N ARG A 307 -5.74 -13.92 -5.16
CA ARG A 307 -5.51 -15.06 -6.05
C ARG A 307 -6.24 -16.28 -5.52
N VAL A 308 -7.21 -16.76 -6.30
CA VAL A 308 -8.10 -17.85 -5.91
C VAL A 308 -7.68 -19.14 -6.64
N PRO A 309 -7.28 -20.21 -5.94
CA PRO A 309 -7.03 -21.52 -6.57
C PRO A 309 -8.25 -22.05 -7.30
N ARG A 310 -8.06 -22.82 -8.38
CA ARG A 310 -9.14 -23.41 -9.19
C ARG A 310 -10.09 -24.34 -8.41
N PHE A 311 -9.64 -24.85 -7.28
CA PHE A 311 -10.40 -25.76 -6.40
C PHE A 311 -10.97 -25.06 -5.16
N ALA A 312 -10.73 -23.76 -5.00
CA ALA A 312 -11.24 -23.00 -3.86
C ALA A 312 -12.73 -22.68 -4.03
N ASP A 313 -13.43 -22.56 -2.91
CA ASP A 313 -14.83 -22.13 -2.91
C ASP A 313 -14.91 -20.61 -3.15
N GLU A 314 -15.31 -20.22 -4.37
CA GLU A 314 -15.50 -18.81 -4.73
C GLU A 314 -16.52 -18.11 -3.84
N LYS A 315 -17.58 -18.82 -3.41
CA LYS A 315 -18.63 -18.24 -2.58
C LYS A 315 -18.10 -17.89 -1.19
N LEU A 316 -17.12 -18.64 -0.69
CA LEU A 316 -16.43 -18.28 0.53
C LEU A 316 -15.68 -16.95 0.38
N VAL A 317 -14.99 -16.74 -0.76
CA VAL A 317 -14.26 -15.49 -1.01
C VAL A 317 -15.22 -14.31 -1.15
N GLU A 318 -16.32 -14.48 -1.89
CA GLU A 318 -17.38 -13.48 -2.01
C GLU A 318 -17.95 -13.11 -0.64
N LYS A 319 -18.28 -14.12 0.18
CA LYS A 319 -18.79 -13.93 1.53
C LYS A 319 -17.79 -13.21 2.44
N LEU A 320 -16.50 -13.55 2.38
CA LEU A 320 -15.45 -12.86 3.13
C LEU A 320 -15.37 -11.39 2.72
N ILE A 321 -15.46 -11.08 1.42
CA ILE A 321 -15.48 -9.70 0.93
C ILE A 321 -16.71 -8.96 1.46
N GLU A 322 -17.90 -9.53 1.33
CA GLU A 322 -19.16 -8.87 1.68
C GLU A 322 -19.38 -8.72 3.18
N GLU A 323 -19.09 -9.75 3.96
CA GLU A 323 -19.46 -9.80 5.38
C GLU A 323 -18.32 -9.38 6.31
N GLU A 324 -17.06 -9.55 5.91
CA GLU A 324 -15.90 -9.33 6.78
C GLU A 324 -14.98 -8.20 6.31
N TRP A 325 -14.66 -8.13 5.02
CA TRP A 325 -13.66 -7.18 4.50
C TRP A 325 -14.30 -5.86 4.06
N ALA A 326 -15.50 -5.85 3.51
CA ALA A 326 -16.20 -4.63 3.12
C ALA A 326 -17.67 -4.63 3.55
N PRO A 327 -17.98 -4.88 4.85
CA PRO A 327 -19.36 -4.93 5.29
C PRO A 327 -20.03 -3.56 5.28
N SER A 328 -21.23 -3.52 4.70
CA SER A 328 -22.10 -2.34 4.69
C SER A 328 -22.40 -1.81 6.10
N SER A 329 -22.43 -2.70 7.10
CA SER A 329 -22.60 -2.35 8.52
C SER A 329 -21.49 -1.44 9.09
N ARG A 330 -20.34 -1.30 8.40
CA ARG A 330 -19.26 -0.37 8.74
C ARG A 330 -19.09 0.75 7.70
N ASN A 331 -20.16 1.13 6.99
CA ASN A 331 -20.12 2.15 5.94
C ASN A 331 -19.07 1.84 4.85
N MET A 332 -18.91 0.55 4.54
CA MET A 332 -17.98 0.08 3.51
C MET A 332 -18.73 -0.39 2.28
N THR A 333 -18.06 -0.26 1.15
CA THR A 333 -18.47 -0.78 -0.15
C THR A 333 -17.28 -1.43 -0.81
N PHE A 334 -17.52 -2.25 -1.83
CA PHE A 334 -16.46 -2.81 -2.65
C PHE A 334 -16.84 -2.78 -4.12
N LYS A 335 -15.82 -2.81 -4.98
CA LYS A 335 -15.93 -2.94 -6.42
C LYS A 335 -14.94 -4.02 -6.86
N ILE A 336 -15.46 -5.04 -7.53
CA ILE A 336 -14.63 -6.02 -8.21
C ILE A 336 -14.23 -5.41 -9.56
N ILE A 337 -12.93 -5.14 -9.73
CA ILE A 337 -12.35 -4.54 -10.92
C ILE A 337 -12.10 -5.61 -12.00
N HIS A 338 -11.65 -6.77 -11.56
CA HIS A 338 -11.36 -7.91 -12.42
C HIS A 338 -11.65 -9.19 -11.65
N LYS A 339 -12.26 -10.19 -12.31
CA LYS A 339 -12.62 -11.47 -11.71
C LYS A 339 -12.51 -12.58 -12.73
N VAL A 340 -11.51 -13.43 -12.57
CA VAL A 340 -11.42 -14.66 -13.35
C VAL A 340 -12.16 -15.79 -12.62
N PRO A 341 -13.10 -16.49 -13.29
CA PRO A 341 -13.77 -17.64 -12.70
C PRO A 341 -12.82 -18.85 -12.62
N SER A 342 -12.89 -19.55 -11.49
CA SER A 342 -12.20 -20.80 -11.20
C SER A 342 -12.82 -22.00 -11.93
N LEU A 343 -14.13 -21.93 -12.21
CA LEU A 343 -14.90 -22.96 -12.89
C LEU A 343 -15.15 -22.59 -14.35
N ASN A 344 -15.26 -23.59 -15.22
CA ASN A 344 -15.73 -23.40 -16.59
C ASN A 344 -17.26 -23.21 -16.65
N GLN A 345 -17.77 -22.97 -17.86
CA GLN A 345 -19.20 -22.86 -18.16
C GLN A 345 -20.06 -24.07 -17.73
N PHE A 346 -19.43 -25.22 -17.46
CA PHE A 346 -20.09 -26.45 -17.00
C PHE A 346 -19.93 -26.68 -15.48
N GLY A 347 -19.40 -25.69 -14.74
CA GLY A 347 -19.21 -25.78 -13.29
C GLY A 347 -18.07 -26.71 -12.86
N LYS A 348 -17.13 -27.06 -13.74
CA LYS A 348 -15.97 -27.90 -13.42
C LYS A 348 -14.68 -27.08 -13.31
N PRO A 349 -13.74 -27.45 -12.42
CA PRO A 349 -12.44 -26.79 -12.33
C PRO A 349 -11.66 -26.87 -13.64
N VAL A 350 -11.14 -25.74 -14.10
CA VAL A 350 -10.34 -25.63 -15.32
C VAL A 350 -8.89 -26.00 -15.01
N HIS A 351 -8.52 -27.26 -15.29
CA HIS A 351 -7.16 -27.76 -15.10
C HIS A 351 -6.85 -28.88 -16.11
N THR A 352 -5.57 -29.12 -16.34
CA THR A 352 -5.07 -30.22 -17.19
C THR A 352 -4.77 -31.44 -16.33
N ALA A 353 -5.19 -32.62 -16.76
CA ALA A 353 -4.86 -33.85 -16.04
C ALA A 353 -3.36 -34.16 -16.17
N THR A 354 -2.73 -34.55 -15.06
CA THR A 354 -1.30 -34.87 -14.96
C THR A 354 -1.08 -36.33 -14.56
N ASP A 355 -1.88 -37.22 -15.17
CA ASP A 355 -1.82 -38.65 -14.97
C ASP A 355 -1.95 -39.38 -16.32
N GLY A 356 -1.99 -40.72 -16.28
CA GLY A 356 -2.08 -41.55 -17.48
C GLY A 356 -3.36 -41.38 -18.31
N SER A 357 -4.36 -40.61 -17.85
CA SER A 357 -5.53 -40.25 -18.66
C SER A 357 -5.20 -39.20 -19.73
N ASN A 358 -4.12 -38.44 -19.56
CA ASN A 358 -3.66 -37.43 -20.50
C ASN A 358 -2.38 -37.91 -21.21
N PRO A 359 -2.43 -38.32 -22.50
CA PRO A 359 -1.24 -38.79 -23.20
C PRO A 359 -0.15 -37.72 -23.32
N TRP A 360 -0.52 -36.44 -23.40
CA TRP A 360 0.44 -35.33 -23.47
C TRP A 360 1.29 -35.18 -22.21
N TRP A 361 0.72 -35.53 -21.06
CA TRP A 361 1.43 -35.59 -19.79
C TRP A 361 2.50 -36.70 -19.80
N SER A 362 2.12 -37.92 -20.17
CA SER A 362 3.06 -39.05 -20.22
C SER A 362 4.19 -38.82 -21.24
N LEU A 363 3.90 -38.15 -22.35
CA LEU A 363 4.92 -37.77 -23.34
C LEU A 363 5.89 -36.73 -22.80
N LEU A 364 5.41 -35.73 -22.05
CA LEU A 364 6.26 -34.72 -21.40
C LEU A 364 7.18 -35.37 -20.38
N GLU A 365 6.63 -36.16 -19.47
CA GLU A 365 7.38 -36.88 -18.43
C GLU A 365 8.43 -37.80 -19.05
N GLY A 366 8.05 -38.57 -20.08
CA GLY A 366 8.97 -39.44 -20.80
C GLY A 366 10.10 -38.69 -21.49
N ALA A 367 9.82 -37.54 -22.10
CA ALA A 367 10.83 -36.70 -22.75
C ALA A 367 11.81 -36.08 -21.74
N VAL A 368 11.32 -35.56 -20.61
CA VAL A 368 12.14 -35.00 -19.54
C VAL A 368 13.04 -36.07 -18.93
N ASN A 369 12.50 -37.26 -18.64
CA ASN A 369 13.29 -38.39 -18.14
C ASN A 369 14.39 -38.82 -19.13
N LYS A 370 14.08 -38.84 -20.42
CA LYS A 370 15.05 -39.16 -21.49
C LYS A 370 16.17 -38.12 -21.61
N ALA A 371 15.89 -36.87 -21.22
CA ALA A 371 16.87 -35.80 -21.13
C ALA A 371 17.73 -35.86 -19.85
N ASN A 372 17.62 -36.93 -19.05
CA ASN A 372 18.17 -37.02 -17.69
C ASN A 372 17.66 -35.92 -16.74
N GLY A 373 16.49 -35.35 -17.04
CA GLY A 373 15.76 -34.44 -16.17
C GLY A 373 14.85 -35.18 -15.19
N LYS A 374 14.33 -34.45 -14.20
CA LYS A 374 13.30 -34.94 -13.28
C LYS A 374 12.19 -33.91 -13.17
N LEU A 375 10.94 -34.34 -13.25
CA LEU A 375 9.80 -33.50 -12.92
C LEU A 375 9.58 -33.50 -11.40
N GLY A 376 9.29 -32.34 -10.84
CA GLY A 376 8.73 -32.21 -9.50
C GLY A 376 7.27 -32.66 -9.47
N LYS A 377 6.66 -32.60 -8.27
CA LYS A 377 5.20 -32.77 -8.13
C LYS A 377 4.50 -31.70 -8.99
N PRO A 378 3.47 -32.02 -9.79
CA PRO A 378 2.71 -31.01 -10.52
C PRO A 378 2.09 -29.97 -9.58
N GLU A 379 2.15 -28.70 -9.98
CA GLU A 379 1.78 -27.57 -9.15
C GLU A 379 0.68 -26.72 -9.81
N ILE A 380 -0.06 -25.98 -8.99
CA ILE A 380 -0.86 -24.85 -9.48
C ILE A 380 0.05 -23.63 -9.55
N PHE A 381 0.10 -23.00 -10.72
CA PHE A 381 0.90 -21.81 -10.95
C PHE A 381 0.46 -20.72 -9.97
N PRO A 382 1.40 -20.11 -9.22
CA PRO A 382 1.04 -19.17 -8.17
C PRO A 382 0.47 -17.85 -8.72
N ALA A 383 0.78 -17.47 -9.95
CA ALA A 383 0.16 -16.31 -10.61
C ALA A 383 -0.82 -16.75 -11.70
N SER A 384 -0.77 -16.13 -12.87
CA SER A 384 -1.57 -16.47 -14.06
C SER A 384 -0.63 -16.52 -15.26
N THR A 385 -0.97 -17.32 -16.26
CA THR A 385 -0.28 -17.45 -17.56
C THR A 385 -1.33 -17.56 -18.66
N ASP A 386 -0.95 -17.44 -19.93
CA ASP A 386 -1.86 -17.56 -21.08
C ASP A 386 -2.55 -18.91 -21.20
N ALA A 387 -1.94 -19.98 -20.66
CA ALA A 387 -2.51 -21.32 -20.58
C ALA A 387 -3.95 -21.34 -20.04
N ARG A 388 -4.33 -20.35 -19.21
CA ARG A 388 -5.69 -20.21 -18.69
C ARG A 388 -6.75 -20.11 -19.80
N TYR A 389 -6.49 -19.36 -20.86
CA TYR A 389 -7.46 -19.14 -21.94
C TYR A 389 -7.65 -20.41 -22.77
N PHE A 390 -6.54 -21.10 -23.09
CA PHE A 390 -6.60 -22.37 -23.80
C PHE A 390 -7.30 -23.46 -22.98
N ARG A 391 -7.08 -23.53 -21.66
CA ARG A 391 -7.83 -24.46 -20.80
C ARG A 391 -9.31 -24.10 -20.67
N GLN A 392 -9.67 -22.82 -20.69
CA GLN A 392 -11.07 -22.39 -20.70
C GLN A 392 -11.80 -22.87 -21.97
N ARG A 393 -11.08 -22.99 -23.10
CA ARG A 393 -11.58 -23.60 -24.35
C ARG A 393 -11.68 -25.13 -24.27
N GLY A 394 -11.27 -25.75 -23.17
CA GLY A 394 -11.30 -27.20 -22.96
C GLY A 394 -10.06 -27.93 -23.47
N LEU A 395 -9.00 -27.22 -23.86
CA LEU A 395 -7.75 -27.83 -24.30
C LEU A 395 -6.86 -28.16 -23.10
N PRO A 396 -6.10 -29.27 -23.15
CA PRO A 396 -5.01 -29.45 -22.21
C PRO A 396 -3.95 -28.38 -22.48
N ALA A 397 -3.42 -27.78 -21.41
CA ALA A 397 -2.30 -26.85 -21.46
C ALA A 397 -1.36 -27.09 -20.27
N ILE A 398 -0.06 -27.18 -20.52
CA ILE A 398 0.94 -27.46 -19.50
C ILE A 398 1.93 -26.30 -19.46
N GLY A 399 2.09 -25.68 -18.29
CA GLY A 399 3.12 -24.68 -18.05
C GLY A 399 4.43 -25.37 -17.69
N PHE A 400 5.50 -25.13 -18.46
CA PHE A 400 6.79 -25.80 -18.26
C PHE A 400 7.96 -24.97 -18.80
N SER A 401 8.89 -24.62 -17.92
CA SER A 401 10.17 -23.98 -18.25
C SER A 401 11.33 -24.85 -17.75
N PRO A 402 12.25 -25.31 -18.61
CA PRO A 402 13.33 -26.21 -18.24
C PRO A 402 14.50 -25.45 -17.57
N MET A 403 14.25 -24.88 -16.40
CA MET A 403 15.21 -24.11 -15.60
C MET A 403 15.32 -24.72 -14.19
N THR A 404 16.39 -25.49 -13.95
CA THR A 404 16.74 -26.07 -12.64
C THR A 404 17.88 -25.32 -11.98
N ASN A 405 18.04 -25.50 -10.66
CA ASN A 405 19.10 -24.89 -9.85
C ASN A 405 19.24 -23.37 -10.05
N THR A 406 18.12 -22.70 -10.34
CA THR A 406 18.04 -21.29 -10.72
C THR A 406 17.11 -20.57 -9.73
N PRO A 407 17.54 -19.46 -9.11
CA PRO A 407 16.66 -18.68 -8.25
C PRO A 407 15.48 -18.10 -9.03
N VAL A 408 14.30 -18.04 -8.42
CA VAL A 408 13.09 -17.52 -9.07
C VAL A 408 13.09 -15.99 -9.00
N LEU A 409 13.62 -15.34 -10.05
CA LEU A 409 13.85 -13.89 -10.09
C LEU A 409 12.93 -13.14 -11.08
N LEU A 410 11.95 -13.82 -11.67
CA LEU A 410 10.91 -13.16 -12.47
C LEU A 410 10.30 -11.97 -11.71
N HIS A 411 10.21 -10.85 -12.43
CA HIS A 411 9.76 -9.53 -11.95
C HIS A 411 10.65 -8.86 -10.89
N ASP A 412 11.74 -9.50 -10.46
CA ASP A 412 12.69 -8.92 -9.51
C ASP A 412 13.78 -8.10 -10.23
N HIS A 413 14.62 -7.43 -9.46
CA HIS A 413 15.85 -6.81 -9.95
C HIS A 413 16.90 -7.89 -10.24
N ASN A 414 17.79 -7.62 -11.19
CA ASN A 414 18.91 -8.51 -11.53
C ASN A 414 18.45 -9.90 -11.96
N GLU A 415 17.31 -9.98 -12.65
CA GLU A 415 16.86 -11.21 -13.29
C GLU A 415 17.97 -11.74 -14.22
N PHE A 416 18.31 -13.02 -14.05
CA PHE A 416 19.33 -13.69 -14.87
C PHE A 416 18.97 -15.14 -15.14
N LEU A 417 19.53 -15.69 -16.22
CA LEU A 417 19.56 -17.12 -16.49
C LEU A 417 20.97 -17.54 -16.90
N ASN A 418 21.49 -18.61 -16.29
CA ASN A 418 22.81 -19.13 -16.65
C ASN A 418 22.78 -19.72 -18.07
N GLN A 419 23.76 -19.37 -18.88
CA GLN A 419 23.85 -19.84 -20.27
C GLN A 419 23.89 -21.37 -20.40
N ALA A 420 24.47 -22.09 -19.44
CA ALA A 420 24.50 -23.55 -19.47
C ALA A 420 23.11 -24.15 -19.24
N GLU A 421 22.34 -23.57 -18.32
CA GLU A 421 20.96 -24.00 -18.07
C GLU A 421 20.05 -23.65 -19.26
N TYR A 422 20.25 -22.48 -19.87
CA TYR A 422 19.57 -22.12 -21.11
C TYR A 422 19.83 -23.14 -22.23
N LEU A 423 21.09 -23.54 -22.45
CA LEU A 423 21.44 -24.53 -23.47
C LEU A 423 20.87 -25.93 -23.18
N LYS A 424 20.89 -26.35 -21.92
CA LYS A 424 20.30 -27.62 -21.46
C LYS A 424 18.78 -27.65 -21.68
N GLY A 425 18.10 -26.52 -21.48
CA GLY A 425 16.67 -26.42 -21.75
C GLY A 425 16.30 -26.64 -23.22
N ILE A 426 17.17 -26.27 -24.16
CA ILE A 426 17.00 -26.56 -25.60
C ILE A 426 16.96 -28.07 -25.86
N GLU A 427 17.85 -28.84 -25.21
CA GLU A 427 17.90 -30.31 -25.36
C GLU A 427 16.63 -30.98 -24.84
N ILE A 428 16.05 -30.43 -23.76
CA ILE A 428 14.78 -30.92 -23.20
C ILE A 428 13.63 -30.63 -24.16
N TYR A 429 13.51 -29.40 -24.65
CA TYR A 429 12.46 -29.08 -25.62
C TYR A 429 12.62 -29.84 -26.94
N GLU A 430 13.84 -30.13 -27.39
CA GLU A 430 14.07 -30.99 -28.55
C GLU A 430 13.38 -32.35 -28.38
N LEU A 431 13.54 -32.97 -27.20
CA LEU A 431 12.91 -34.25 -26.88
C LEU A 431 11.40 -34.15 -26.71
N ILE A 432 10.90 -33.08 -26.08
CA ILE A 432 9.46 -32.84 -25.91
C ILE A 432 8.79 -32.64 -27.26
N ILE A 433 9.31 -31.72 -28.09
CA ILE A 433 8.78 -31.41 -29.41
C ILE A 433 8.80 -32.67 -30.28
N LYS A 434 9.89 -33.45 -30.24
CA LYS A 434 9.96 -34.73 -30.96
C LYS A 434 8.90 -35.73 -30.48
N ALA A 435 8.68 -35.86 -29.17
CA ALA A 435 7.67 -36.75 -28.61
C ALA A 435 6.24 -36.30 -29.00
N TYR A 436 5.94 -35.01 -28.89
CA TYR A 436 4.62 -34.45 -29.19
C TYR A 436 4.29 -34.55 -30.69
N THR A 437 5.22 -34.14 -31.55
CA THR A 437 4.99 -34.09 -33.00
C THR A 437 4.98 -35.46 -33.68
N SER A 438 5.50 -36.51 -33.03
CA SER A 438 5.49 -37.89 -33.53
C SER A 438 4.34 -38.75 -32.99
N TYR A 439 3.55 -38.23 -32.05
CA TYR A 439 2.49 -38.99 -31.40
C TYR A 439 1.32 -39.30 -32.35
N THR A 440 0.94 -40.57 -32.47
CA THR A 440 -0.24 -41.01 -33.21
C THR A 440 -1.17 -41.79 -32.26
N GLU A 441 -2.42 -41.35 -32.12
CA GLU A 441 -3.38 -42.02 -31.24
C GLU A 441 -3.79 -43.41 -31.76
N HIS A 442 -4.04 -44.35 -30.83
CA HIS A 442 -4.81 -45.56 -31.14
C HIS A 442 -6.31 -45.22 -31.07
N THR A 443 -6.97 -45.33 -32.22
CA THR A 443 -8.40 -45.07 -32.45
C THR A 443 -9.34 -45.63 -31.36
N ARG A 444 -10.15 -44.76 -30.76
CA ARG A 444 -11.45 -45.12 -30.17
C ARG A 444 -12.49 -44.01 -30.39
N ASN A 445 -13.38 -44.29 -31.33
CA ASN A 445 -14.78 -43.87 -31.54
C ASN A 445 -15.29 -42.59 -30.86
N ASP A 446 -15.51 -41.58 -31.71
CA ASP A 446 -16.80 -40.95 -32.03
C ASP A 446 -17.87 -40.91 -30.91
N VAL A 447 -18.05 -39.72 -30.32
CA VAL A 447 -19.26 -39.38 -29.55
C VAL A 447 -19.73 -37.99 -29.98
N SER A 448 -21.03 -37.93 -30.29
CA SER A 448 -21.78 -36.85 -30.91
C SER A 448 -21.76 -35.53 -30.15
N ARG A 449 -21.69 -34.43 -30.90
CA ARG A 449 -22.03 -33.07 -30.46
C ARG A 449 -23.56 -32.93 -30.43
N ASP A 450 -24.13 -32.91 -29.23
CA ASP A 450 -25.52 -32.53 -28.99
C ASP A 450 -25.67 -31.00 -28.83
N GLU A 451 -26.88 -30.56 -29.18
CA GLU A 451 -27.32 -29.22 -29.56
C GLU A 451 -27.31 -28.16 -28.43
N LEU A 452 -26.96 -26.93 -28.79
CA LEU A 452 -27.17 -25.72 -27.99
C LEU A 452 -28.63 -25.23 -28.10
N PRO A 453 -29.33 -24.91 -26.98
CA PRO A 453 -30.59 -24.18 -27.04
C PRO A 453 -30.38 -22.65 -27.00
N LYS A 454 -31.12 -21.96 -27.89
CA LYS A 454 -31.26 -20.49 -27.93
C LYS A 454 -32.09 -19.96 -26.74
N PRO A 455 -31.86 -18.72 -26.27
CA PRO A 455 -32.67 -18.10 -25.23
C PRO A 455 -33.97 -17.51 -25.80
N SER A 456 -35.06 -17.63 -25.04
CA SER A 456 -36.38 -17.07 -25.36
C SER A 456 -36.54 -15.65 -24.78
N ALA A 457 -37.23 -14.81 -25.53
CA ALA A 457 -37.61 -13.45 -25.16
C ALA A 457 -39.11 -13.39 -24.79
N SER A 458 -39.45 -12.65 -23.73
CA SER A 458 -40.69 -11.84 -23.61
C SER A 458 -40.58 -10.98 -22.33
N ASN A 459 -40.46 -9.65 -22.43
CA ASN A 459 -41.52 -8.63 -22.55
C ASN A 459 -42.45 -8.52 -21.33
N HIS A 460 -42.26 -7.54 -20.45
CA HIS A 460 -42.97 -6.24 -20.51
C HIS A 460 -42.71 -5.36 -19.26
N ASN A 461 -42.38 -4.09 -19.57
CA ASN A 461 -42.40 -2.86 -18.75
C ASN A 461 -43.87 -2.45 -18.41
N PRO A 462 -44.20 -1.32 -17.72
CA PRO A 462 -43.37 -0.30 -17.04
C PRO A 462 -43.98 0.30 -15.73
N LEU A 463 -43.29 1.28 -15.13
CA LEU A 463 -43.78 2.58 -14.61
C LEU A 463 -43.36 2.99 -13.19
N ASN A 464 -42.52 4.04 -13.20
CA ASN A 464 -42.64 5.33 -12.52
C ASN A 464 -42.38 5.52 -11.01
N SER A 465 -41.30 6.30 -10.81
CA SER A 465 -41.21 7.54 -10.04
C SER A 465 -41.28 7.46 -8.51
N LEU A 466 -40.17 7.85 -7.87
CA LEU A 466 -40.22 8.69 -6.68
C LEU A 466 -39.18 9.80 -6.78
N ARG A 467 -39.72 11.01 -6.58
CA ARG A 467 -39.07 12.31 -6.70
C ARG A 467 -38.01 12.52 -5.64
N ALA A 468 -36.97 13.24 -6.03
CA ALA A 468 -36.14 14.03 -5.14
C ALA A 468 -36.99 15.03 -4.35
N SER A 469 -36.78 15.07 -3.03
CA SER A 469 -37.17 16.18 -2.17
C SER A 469 -36.04 16.43 -1.17
N LEU A 470 -35.00 17.14 -1.61
CA LEU A 470 -34.11 17.87 -0.71
C LEU A 470 -34.77 19.22 -0.44
N LEU A 471 -35.63 19.25 0.57
CA LEU A 471 -36.07 20.48 1.20
C LEU A 471 -34.91 20.99 2.07
N PHE A 472 -34.30 22.09 1.66
CA PHE A 472 -33.60 22.96 2.59
C PHE A 472 -34.66 23.61 3.48
N SER A 473 -34.89 23.06 4.67
CA SER A 473 -35.59 23.76 5.74
C SER A 473 -34.59 24.62 6.50
N SER A 474 -34.56 25.92 6.19
CA SER A 474 -34.05 26.93 7.10
C SER A 474 -35.09 27.14 8.21
N SER A 475 -35.08 26.27 9.21
CA SER A 475 -35.82 26.47 10.45
C SER A 475 -35.13 25.71 11.57
N GLY A 476 -33.98 26.24 12.01
CA GLY A 476 -33.49 25.92 13.35
C GLY A 476 -34.46 26.45 14.41
N PRO A 477 -34.31 26.03 15.68
CA PRO A 477 -35.01 26.61 16.81
C PRO A 477 -34.98 28.15 16.78
N ALA A 478 -36.06 28.80 17.22
CA ALA A 478 -36.14 30.25 17.21
C ALA A 478 -34.96 30.88 17.98
N GLY A 479 -34.07 31.57 17.26
CA GLY A 479 -32.95 32.32 17.84
C GLY A 479 -31.55 31.74 17.63
N ASP A 480 -31.38 30.62 16.92
CA ASP A 480 -30.05 30.06 16.61
C ASP A 480 -29.36 30.79 15.45
N ILE A 481 -28.09 31.19 15.65
CA ILE A 481 -27.25 31.85 14.66
C ILE A 481 -26.35 30.80 14.01
N TYR A 482 -26.71 30.34 12.80
CA TYR A 482 -25.94 29.36 12.04
C TYR A 482 -24.89 30.04 11.14
N ALA A 483 -23.62 29.74 11.37
CA ALA A 483 -22.52 30.17 10.50
C ALA A 483 -21.23 29.43 10.88
N ARG A 484 -20.31 29.29 9.92
CA ARG A 484 -18.93 28.87 10.22
C ARG A 484 -18.22 29.95 11.03
N GLY A 485 -17.75 29.56 12.19
CA GLY A 485 -17.14 30.44 13.20
C GLY A 485 -18.14 31.07 14.17
N SER A 486 -19.36 30.52 14.28
CA SER A 486 -20.34 30.91 15.31
C SER A 486 -19.99 30.38 16.71
N GLN A 487 -19.13 29.36 16.81
CA GLN A 487 -18.56 28.83 18.05
C GLN A 487 -17.04 29.05 18.16
N ASP A 488 -16.49 29.99 17.38
CA ASP A 488 -15.05 30.21 17.18
C ASP A 488 -14.67 31.69 17.44
N MET A 489 -13.40 32.07 17.22
CA MET A 489 -12.84 33.42 17.39
C MET A 489 -13.69 34.54 16.81
N LYS A 490 -14.42 34.32 15.71
CA LYS A 490 -15.30 35.35 15.14
C LYS A 490 -16.41 35.75 16.10
N CYS A 491 -17.02 34.80 16.78
CA CYS A 491 -18.00 35.06 17.83
C CYS A 491 -17.35 35.76 19.03
N VAL A 492 -16.28 35.17 19.54
CA VAL A 492 -15.58 35.65 20.74
C VAL A 492 -15.08 37.09 20.57
N GLY A 493 -14.43 37.39 19.44
CA GLY A 493 -13.94 38.71 19.12
C GLY A 493 -15.05 39.76 19.05
N MET A 494 -16.22 39.42 18.50
CA MET A 494 -17.37 40.33 18.48
C MET A 494 -17.97 40.57 19.86
N GLN A 495 -18.01 39.55 20.72
CA GLN A 495 -18.46 39.71 22.11
C GLN A 495 -17.50 40.59 22.91
N TYR A 496 -16.17 40.47 22.71
CA TYR A 496 -15.19 41.38 23.30
C TYR A 496 -15.46 42.84 22.93
N LEU A 497 -15.64 43.10 21.63
CA LEU A 497 -15.87 44.47 21.13
C LEU A 497 -17.16 45.07 21.69
N GLU A 498 -18.24 44.29 21.82
CA GLU A 498 -19.50 44.75 22.40
C GLU A 498 -19.40 44.97 23.92
N ALA A 499 -18.72 44.08 24.65
CA ALA A 499 -18.47 44.27 26.09
C ALA A 499 -17.67 45.55 26.35
N ILE A 500 -16.63 45.82 25.55
CA ILE A 500 -15.85 47.07 25.62
C ILE A 500 -16.73 48.28 25.32
N ARG A 501 -17.63 48.19 24.32
CA ARG A 501 -18.58 49.25 23.98
C ARG A 501 -19.50 49.58 25.16
N ARG A 502 -20.07 48.56 25.83
CA ARG A 502 -20.91 48.73 27.03
C ARG A 502 -20.15 49.40 28.18
N LEU A 503 -18.92 48.94 28.46
CA LEU A 503 -18.07 49.55 29.50
C LEU A 503 -17.78 51.02 29.21
N LYS A 504 -17.41 51.37 27.98
CA LYS A 504 -17.18 52.77 27.58
C LYS A 504 -18.43 53.62 27.74
N ASN A 505 -19.60 53.12 27.32
CA ASN A 505 -20.87 53.82 27.46
C ASN A 505 -21.29 54.02 28.93
N SER A 506 -20.89 53.10 29.82
CA SER A 506 -21.11 53.23 31.27
C SER A 506 -20.20 54.26 31.95
N GLY A 507 -19.23 54.83 31.23
CA GLY A 507 -18.21 55.73 31.78
C GLY A 507 -17.09 55.01 32.55
N PHE A 508 -16.96 53.69 32.44
CA PHE A 508 -15.90 52.93 33.09
C PHE A 508 -14.53 53.29 32.52
N GLN A 509 -13.56 53.53 33.41
CA GLN A 509 -12.17 53.81 33.06
C GLN A 509 -11.27 52.71 33.64
N PRO A 510 -10.58 51.93 32.80
CA PRO A 510 -9.71 50.86 33.26
C PRO A 510 -8.41 51.40 33.87
N VAL A 511 -7.86 50.69 34.86
CA VAL A 511 -6.55 51.02 35.46
C VAL A 511 -5.41 50.35 34.70
N ARG A 512 -5.66 49.21 34.05
CA ARG A 512 -4.73 48.53 33.13
C ARG A 512 -5.15 48.70 31.68
N THR A 513 -4.18 48.73 30.77
CA THR A 513 -4.43 48.69 29.32
C THR A 513 -5.00 47.33 28.91
N LEU A 514 -6.08 47.35 28.14
CA LEU A 514 -6.62 46.18 27.45
C LEU A 514 -6.17 46.21 25.99
N TYR A 515 -5.52 45.14 25.54
CA TYR A 515 -5.22 44.92 24.13
C TYR A 515 -6.20 43.88 23.58
N VAL A 516 -6.70 44.11 22.35
CA VAL A 516 -7.49 43.13 21.59
C VAL A 516 -6.76 42.91 20.27
N SER A 517 -6.29 41.69 20.04
CA SER A 517 -5.55 41.30 18.84
C SER A 517 -6.36 40.33 17.99
N PHE A 518 -6.27 40.51 16.67
CA PHE A 518 -6.77 39.55 15.69
C PHE A 518 -5.57 39.14 14.85
N VAL A 519 -5.19 37.86 14.95
CA VAL A 519 -4.02 37.29 14.29
C VAL A 519 -4.46 36.36 13.17
N PRO A 520 -3.70 36.26 12.07
CA PRO A 520 -4.01 35.33 10.99
C PRO A 520 -3.72 33.88 11.41
N GLU A 521 -4.32 32.94 10.67
CA GLU A 521 -3.88 31.55 10.50
C GLU A 521 -3.85 30.60 11.71
N GLU A 522 -4.53 30.94 12.80
CA GLU A 522 -4.76 30.03 13.95
C GLU A 522 -5.17 28.62 13.46
N GLU A 523 -6.15 28.55 12.54
CA GLU A 523 -6.76 27.35 11.98
C GLU A 523 -5.80 26.38 11.26
N ILE A 524 -4.62 26.88 10.88
CA ILE A 524 -3.55 26.09 10.25
C ILE A 524 -2.27 26.07 11.09
N GLY A 525 -2.35 26.55 12.33
CA GLY A 525 -1.30 26.44 13.32
C GLY A 525 -0.66 27.76 13.75
N GLY A 526 -1.13 28.95 13.39
CA GLY A 526 -0.72 30.23 14.01
C GLY A 526 0.75 30.64 13.91
N TYR A 527 1.53 29.97 13.04
CA TYR A 527 2.99 30.12 12.91
C TYR A 527 3.44 31.51 12.44
N ASP A 528 2.86 32.02 11.37
CA ASP A 528 3.23 33.34 10.83
C ASP A 528 2.52 34.50 11.54
N GLY A 529 1.59 34.18 12.45
CA GLY A 529 0.69 35.09 13.14
C GLY A 529 1.01 35.18 14.62
N ALA A 530 0.30 34.41 15.44
CA ALA A 530 0.40 34.46 16.90
C ALA A 530 1.80 34.14 17.43
N GLU A 531 2.51 33.18 16.84
CA GLU A 531 3.86 32.82 17.28
C GLU A 531 4.84 33.97 17.07
N LYS A 532 4.87 34.54 15.86
CA LYS A 532 5.73 35.70 15.56
C LYS A 532 5.34 36.90 16.39
N PHE A 533 4.03 37.13 16.58
CA PHE A 533 3.56 38.22 17.42
C PHE A 533 4.00 38.05 18.88
N ALA A 534 3.83 36.86 19.47
CA ALA A 534 4.29 36.57 20.83
C ALA A 534 5.81 36.72 21.01
N ASN A 535 6.59 36.54 19.94
CA ASN A 535 8.04 36.70 19.91
C ASN A 535 8.51 38.09 19.44
N SER A 536 7.58 39.01 19.16
CA SER A 536 7.91 40.34 18.64
C SER A 536 8.28 41.32 19.74
N GLU A 537 9.12 42.30 19.42
CA GLU A 537 9.42 43.41 20.35
C GLU A 537 8.16 44.23 20.67
N GLU A 538 7.22 44.32 19.71
CA GLU A 538 5.94 45.00 19.88
C GLU A 538 5.15 44.38 21.03
N PHE A 539 5.07 43.05 21.07
CA PHE A 539 4.38 42.35 22.15
C PHE A 539 5.09 42.53 23.49
N GLU A 540 6.42 42.46 23.53
CA GLU A 540 7.19 42.72 24.75
C GLU A 540 6.91 44.13 25.31
N LYS A 541 6.82 45.14 24.44
CA LYS A 541 6.50 46.54 24.83
C LYS A 541 5.08 46.70 25.37
N MET A 542 4.15 45.80 25.03
CA MET A 542 2.76 45.86 25.53
C MET A 542 2.66 45.54 27.03
N ASN A 543 3.64 44.86 27.62
CA ASN A 543 3.68 44.48 29.04
C ASN A 543 2.39 43.74 29.48
N VAL A 544 2.01 42.72 28.71
CA VAL A 544 0.79 41.93 28.95
C VAL A 544 0.99 41.06 30.19
N GLY A 545 0.00 41.09 31.12
CA GLY A 545 0.06 40.32 32.38
C GLY A 545 -0.74 39.01 32.39
N ILE A 546 -1.71 38.87 31.50
CA ILE A 546 -2.60 37.71 31.32
C ILE A 546 -3.11 37.74 29.89
N LEU A 547 -3.19 36.58 29.25
CA LEU A 547 -3.90 36.39 27.99
C LEU A 547 -5.23 35.66 28.27
N LEU A 548 -6.31 36.16 27.69
CA LEU A 548 -7.55 35.43 27.57
C LEU A 548 -7.71 35.05 26.10
N ASP A 549 -7.85 33.77 25.85
CA ASP A 549 -7.97 33.20 24.52
C ASP A 549 -9.27 32.38 24.42
N GLU A 550 -9.56 31.84 23.26
CA GLU A 550 -10.78 31.06 23.05
C GLU A 550 -10.89 29.81 23.92
N GLY A 551 -12.14 29.42 24.17
CA GLY A 551 -12.51 28.12 24.71
C GLY A 551 -13.61 27.45 23.88
N LEU A 552 -13.99 26.24 24.27
CA LEU A 552 -15.09 25.50 23.66
C LEU A 552 -16.45 25.91 24.24
N ALA A 553 -17.49 25.65 23.45
CA ALA A 553 -18.86 25.58 23.95
C ALA A 553 -19.00 24.49 25.03
N SER A 554 -19.98 24.65 25.92
CA SER A 554 -20.33 23.68 26.94
C SER A 554 -21.76 23.17 26.73
N PRO A 555 -21.97 21.85 26.64
CA PRO A 555 -23.31 21.28 26.54
C PRO A 555 -24.20 21.51 27.77
N ASN A 556 -23.64 22.04 28.87
CA ASN A 556 -24.35 22.28 30.12
C ASN A 556 -24.19 23.74 30.59
N GLU A 557 -24.77 24.05 31.75
CA GLU A 557 -24.78 25.41 32.30
C GLU A 557 -23.42 25.92 32.81
N ASN A 558 -22.41 25.04 32.94
CA ASN A 558 -21.09 25.40 33.39
C ASN A 558 -20.17 25.68 32.20
N TYR A 559 -19.57 26.87 32.15
CA TYR A 559 -18.61 27.24 31.10
C TYR A 559 -17.33 26.41 31.22
N SER A 560 -16.88 25.86 30.09
CA SER A 560 -15.59 25.19 30.00
C SER A 560 -14.45 26.21 30.11
N VAL A 561 -13.39 25.83 30.83
CA VAL A 561 -12.22 26.69 31.04
C VAL A 561 -10.94 25.89 30.96
N PHE A 562 -9.97 26.43 30.23
CA PHE A 562 -8.77 25.70 29.84
C PHE A 562 -7.51 26.40 30.31
N LEU A 563 -6.69 25.68 31.07
CA LEU A 563 -5.47 26.21 31.66
C LEU A 563 -4.20 25.70 30.98
N ALA A 564 -4.37 24.73 30.10
CA ALA A 564 -3.36 24.25 29.18
C ALA A 564 -4.05 23.74 27.92
N GLU A 565 -3.25 23.31 26.97
CA GLU A 565 -3.68 22.71 25.71
C GLU A 565 -2.73 21.60 25.31
N ARG A 566 -3.15 20.74 24.38
CA ARG A 566 -2.29 19.69 23.85
C ARG A 566 -1.41 20.24 22.74
N SER A 567 -0.15 19.80 22.72
CA SER A 567 0.82 20.17 21.71
C SER A 567 0.66 19.29 20.46
N PRO A 568 0.59 19.88 19.26
CA PRO A 568 0.42 19.16 18.00
C PRO A 568 1.72 18.57 17.48
N TRP A 569 1.69 17.28 17.17
CA TRP A 569 2.79 16.51 16.59
C TRP A 569 2.28 15.85 15.29
N TRP A 570 2.71 16.37 14.14
CA TRP A 570 2.35 15.81 12.84
C TRP A 570 3.46 14.89 12.36
N LEU A 571 3.23 13.59 12.53
CA LEU A 571 4.20 12.55 12.26
C LEU A 571 3.89 11.89 10.90
N VAL A 572 4.90 11.76 10.05
CA VAL A 572 4.83 10.93 8.84
C VAL A 572 5.74 9.74 9.05
N ILE A 573 5.20 8.53 8.87
CA ILE A 573 5.97 7.28 8.87
C ILE A 573 6.04 6.75 7.44
N LYS A 574 7.24 6.42 6.99
CA LYS A 574 7.50 5.82 5.67
C LYS A 574 8.15 4.46 5.85
N ALA A 575 7.63 3.45 5.15
CA ALA A 575 8.22 2.13 5.03
C ALA A 575 8.74 1.92 3.61
N THR A 576 9.88 1.24 3.49
CA THR A 576 10.48 0.83 2.22
C THR A 576 10.69 -0.68 2.18
N GLY A 577 10.67 -1.25 0.98
CA GLY A 577 10.89 -2.67 0.76
C GLY A 577 11.03 -2.99 -0.72
N SER A 578 11.41 -4.24 -1.04
CA SER A 578 11.48 -4.68 -2.43
C SER A 578 10.09 -4.71 -3.07
N PRO A 579 9.94 -4.21 -4.31
CA PRO A 579 8.71 -4.41 -5.07
C PRO A 579 8.55 -5.88 -5.44
N GLY A 580 7.38 -6.26 -5.91
CA GLY A 580 7.19 -7.60 -6.45
C GLY A 580 5.77 -7.91 -6.90
N HIS A 581 5.60 -9.01 -7.62
CA HIS A 581 4.31 -9.47 -8.14
C HIS A 581 3.25 -9.68 -7.04
N GLY A 582 2.08 -9.06 -7.21
CA GLY A 582 0.94 -9.11 -6.30
C GLY A 582 0.41 -10.51 -5.95
N ALA A 583 0.79 -11.54 -6.69
CA ALA A 583 0.39 -12.92 -6.42
C ALA A 583 1.23 -13.61 -5.33
N LYS A 584 2.47 -13.18 -5.10
CA LYS A 584 3.40 -13.82 -4.14
C LYS A 584 3.11 -13.38 -2.71
N LEU A 585 3.31 -14.28 -1.74
CA LEU A 585 3.24 -13.94 -0.32
C LEU A 585 4.61 -13.43 0.14
N TYR A 586 4.70 -12.14 0.44
CA TYR A 586 5.90 -11.49 0.97
C TYR A 586 5.87 -11.43 2.49
N ASP A 587 7.06 -11.54 3.09
CA ASP A 587 7.36 -11.07 4.45
C ASP A 587 8.20 -9.78 4.34
N ASN A 588 7.91 -8.80 5.19
CA ASN A 588 8.65 -7.54 5.33
C ASN A 588 8.60 -6.60 4.10
N SER A 589 7.52 -6.65 3.30
CA SER A 589 7.28 -5.63 2.26
C SER A 589 7.00 -4.26 2.89
N ALA A 590 7.15 -3.18 2.10
CA ALA A 590 6.83 -1.83 2.56
C ALA A 590 5.41 -1.74 3.14
N MET A 591 4.43 -2.31 2.42
CA MET A 591 3.03 -2.37 2.84
C MET A 591 2.85 -3.13 4.16
N GLU A 592 3.50 -4.29 4.30
CA GLU A 592 3.34 -5.12 5.48
C GLU A 592 3.95 -4.45 6.73
N ASN A 593 5.13 -3.84 6.58
CA ASN A 593 5.81 -3.13 7.66
C ASN A 593 5.02 -1.90 8.11
N LEU A 594 4.50 -1.11 7.17
CA LEU A 594 3.64 0.03 7.49
C LEU A 594 2.38 -0.41 8.25
N LEU A 595 1.69 -1.45 7.78
CA LEU A 595 0.48 -1.94 8.45
C LEU A 595 0.76 -2.54 9.83
N LYS A 596 1.90 -3.21 10.04
CA LYS A 596 2.33 -3.65 11.38
C LYS A 596 2.54 -2.45 12.32
N SER A 597 3.13 -1.37 11.82
CA SER A 597 3.29 -0.12 12.56
C SER A 597 1.94 0.50 12.91
N ILE A 598 1.04 0.61 11.92
CA ILE A 598 -0.32 1.12 12.11
C ILE A 598 -1.07 0.33 13.19
N ASP A 599 -0.95 -0.99 13.21
CA ASP A 599 -1.59 -1.82 14.24
C ASP A 599 -1.07 -1.50 15.66
N ILE A 600 0.24 -1.26 15.82
CA ILE A 600 0.85 -0.87 17.10
C ILE A 600 0.30 0.50 17.53
N VAL A 601 0.31 1.48 16.63
CA VAL A 601 -0.22 2.84 16.88
C VAL A 601 -1.70 2.78 17.25
N ARG A 602 -2.49 1.94 16.56
CA ARG A 602 -3.92 1.77 16.81
C ARG A 602 -4.20 1.17 18.19
N ARG A 603 -3.42 0.18 18.62
CA ARG A 603 -3.54 -0.40 19.98
C ARG A 603 -3.19 0.63 21.06
N PHE A 604 -2.16 1.45 20.83
CA PHE A 604 -1.83 2.55 21.73
C PHE A 604 -2.98 3.55 21.83
N ARG A 605 -3.53 4.00 20.68
CA ARG A 605 -4.71 4.88 20.63
C ARG A 605 -5.90 4.28 21.38
N ALA A 606 -6.20 3.00 21.18
CA ALA A 606 -7.32 2.33 21.86
C ALA A 606 -7.15 2.36 23.38
N ALA A 607 -5.94 2.06 23.89
CA ALA A 607 -5.65 2.12 25.32
C ALA A 607 -5.82 3.55 25.90
N GLN A 608 -5.46 4.59 25.16
CA GLN A 608 -5.72 5.97 25.56
C GLN A 608 -7.23 6.27 25.59
N PHE A 609 -7.97 5.80 24.59
CA PHE A 609 -9.41 6.05 24.49
C PHE A 609 -10.22 5.29 25.54
N ASP A 610 -9.81 4.09 25.91
CA ASP A 610 -10.46 3.30 26.97
C ASP A 610 -10.40 4.03 28.32
N MET A 611 -9.33 4.75 28.62
CA MET A 611 -9.23 5.59 29.82
C MET A 611 -10.26 6.73 29.82
N VAL A 612 -10.52 7.32 28.64
CA VAL A 612 -11.52 8.37 28.47
C VAL A 612 -12.93 7.79 28.60
N LYS A 613 -13.22 6.66 27.92
CA LYS A 613 -14.51 5.97 27.99
C LYS A 613 -14.85 5.49 29.40
N ALA A 614 -13.85 5.08 30.18
CA ALA A 614 -14.01 4.69 31.58
C ALA A 614 -14.14 5.89 32.54
N GLY A 615 -14.03 7.13 32.06
CA GLY A 615 -14.07 8.34 32.89
C GLY A 615 -12.86 8.52 33.82
N LEU A 616 -11.77 7.77 33.57
CA LEU A 616 -10.54 7.84 34.38
C LEU A 616 -9.70 9.08 34.07
N LYS A 617 -9.80 9.60 32.85
CA LYS A 617 -9.14 10.82 32.38
C LYS A 617 -10.06 11.60 31.44
N ALA A 618 -9.91 12.92 31.43
CA ALA A 618 -10.52 13.77 30.41
C ALA A 618 -9.80 13.63 29.06
N GLU A 619 -10.47 13.96 27.96
CA GLU A 619 -9.90 13.84 26.60
C GLU A 619 -8.59 14.62 26.43
N GLY A 620 -8.50 15.83 27.01
CA GLY A 620 -7.27 16.64 26.99
C GLY A 620 -6.10 16.09 27.82
N GLU A 621 -6.34 15.09 28.68
CA GLU A 621 -5.32 14.51 29.58
C GLU A 621 -4.67 13.23 29.02
N VAL A 622 -5.09 12.79 27.83
CA VAL A 622 -4.55 11.63 27.12
C VAL A 622 -3.91 12.03 25.79
N ILE A 623 -2.99 11.19 25.32
CA ILE A 623 -2.42 11.35 23.97
C ILE A 623 -3.47 10.89 22.97
N SER A 624 -3.90 11.76 22.06
CA SER A 624 -4.71 11.32 20.91
C SER A 624 -3.80 11.07 19.72
N VAL A 625 -4.09 10.02 18.96
CA VAL A 625 -3.42 9.73 17.70
C VAL A 625 -4.50 9.44 16.66
N ASN A 626 -4.58 10.24 15.62
CA ASN A 626 -5.52 10.04 14.51
C ASN A 626 -4.77 10.00 13.18
N MET A 627 -5.26 9.18 12.26
CA MET A 627 -4.61 8.99 10.97
C MET A 627 -5.16 10.00 9.96
N ALA A 628 -4.28 10.84 9.44
CA ALA A 628 -4.61 11.92 8.51
C ALA A 628 -4.61 11.45 7.05
N PHE A 629 -3.64 10.60 6.67
CA PHE A 629 -3.54 10.09 5.30
C PHE A 629 -2.90 8.71 5.23
N LEU A 630 -3.20 8.01 4.13
CA LEU A 630 -2.52 6.80 3.67
C LEU A 630 -2.13 6.99 2.21
N LYS A 631 -0.90 6.61 1.88
CA LYS A 631 -0.38 6.71 0.52
C LYS A 631 0.55 5.52 0.24
N ALA A 632 0.07 4.59 -0.57
CA ALA A 632 0.86 3.47 -1.07
C ALA A 632 0.27 2.96 -2.38
N GLY A 633 1.11 2.40 -3.26
CA GLY A 633 0.71 1.82 -4.53
C GLY A 633 1.41 2.46 -5.72
N THR A 634 1.57 1.70 -6.82
CA THR A 634 2.19 2.18 -8.06
C THR A 634 1.13 2.83 -8.95
N PRO A 635 1.23 4.12 -9.28
CA PRO A 635 0.25 4.80 -10.12
C PRO A 635 0.17 4.22 -11.53
N SER A 636 -1.02 4.24 -12.13
CA SER A 636 -1.28 3.93 -13.54
C SER A 636 -2.26 4.94 -14.15
N PRO A 637 -2.39 5.04 -15.48
CA PRO A 637 -3.36 5.96 -16.11
C PRO A 637 -4.81 5.74 -15.67
N THR A 638 -5.15 4.54 -15.22
CA THR A 638 -6.50 4.15 -14.78
C THR A 638 -6.65 4.08 -13.25
N GLY A 639 -5.60 4.44 -12.49
CA GLY A 639 -5.60 4.41 -11.03
C GLY A 639 -4.28 3.89 -10.47
N PHE A 640 -4.28 2.63 -10.01
CA PHE A 640 -3.11 1.94 -9.48
C PHE A 640 -2.91 0.59 -10.19
N VAL A 641 -1.66 0.15 -10.28
CA VAL A 641 -1.31 -1.18 -10.78
C VAL A 641 -1.76 -2.22 -9.75
N MET A 642 -2.79 -3.01 -10.09
CA MET A 642 -3.38 -3.99 -9.15
C MET A 642 -2.57 -5.26 -8.96
N ASN A 643 -1.57 -5.52 -9.82
CA ASN A 643 -0.74 -6.73 -9.77
C ASN A 643 0.67 -6.47 -9.19
N LEU A 644 0.91 -5.33 -8.53
CA LEU A 644 2.24 -4.93 -8.10
C LEU A 644 2.25 -4.50 -6.63
N GLN A 645 3.15 -5.09 -5.84
CA GLN A 645 3.48 -4.61 -4.50
C GLN A 645 4.34 -3.35 -4.60
N PRO A 646 3.98 -2.26 -3.90
CA PRO A 646 4.75 -1.04 -3.94
C PRO A 646 6.06 -1.16 -3.15
N SER A 647 7.10 -0.49 -3.63
CA SER A 647 8.39 -0.39 -2.93
C SER A 647 8.37 0.57 -1.74
N GLU A 648 7.35 1.43 -1.66
CA GLU A 648 7.18 2.41 -0.60
C GLU A 648 5.72 2.51 -0.14
N ALA A 649 5.53 2.80 1.14
CA ALA A 649 4.24 3.04 1.75
C ALA A 649 4.36 4.09 2.85
N GLU A 650 3.43 5.04 2.91
CA GLU A 650 3.44 6.19 3.82
C GLU A 650 2.12 6.33 4.58
N ALA A 651 2.20 6.70 5.86
CA ALA A 651 1.05 7.09 6.68
C ALA A 651 1.35 8.36 7.48
N GLY A 652 0.37 9.26 7.53
CA GLY A 652 0.42 10.47 8.34
C GLY A 652 -0.46 10.37 9.58
N PHE A 653 0.06 10.85 10.71
CA PHE A 653 -0.63 10.86 12.00
C PHE A 653 -0.67 12.27 12.58
N ASP A 654 -1.85 12.69 13.02
CA ASP A 654 -2.02 13.83 13.92
C ASP A 654 -2.00 13.32 15.36
N ILE A 655 -0.96 13.68 16.09
CA ILE A 655 -0.76 13.32 17.48
C ILE A 655 -0.95 14.57 18.33
N ARG A 656 -1.77 14.50 19.38
CA ARG A 656 -1.93 15.59 20.36
C ARG A 656 -1.40 15.15 21.71
N VAL A 657 -0.41 15.89 22.21
CA VAL A 657 0.38 15.53 23.40
C VAL A 657 0.03 16.47 24.55
N PRO A 658 -0.55 15.98 25.66
CA PRO A 658 -0.79 16.79 26.86
C PRO A 658 0.52 17.32 27.47
N PRO A 659 0.48 18.47 28.17
CA PRO A 659 1.66 19.08 28.80
C PRO A 659 2.26 18.22 29.94
N THR A 660 1.52 17.22 30.41
CA THR A 660 1.91 16.30 31.49
C THR A 660 2.70 15.09 30.98
N VAL A 661 2.85 14.93 29.67
CA VAL A 661 3.55 13.81 29.04
C VAL A 661 5.04 14.11 28.89
N ASP A 662 5.88 13.11 29.17
CA ASP A 662 7.30 13.14 28.84
C ASP A 662 7.50 12.92 27.33
N GLU A 663 7.89 13.98 26.61
CA GLU A 663 8.13 13.96 25.16
C GLU A 663 9.18 12.91 24.76
N LYS A 664 10.23 12.75 25.58
CA LYS A 664 11.33 11.82 25.28
C LYS A 664 10.87 10.36 25.27
N SER A 665 9.98 9.98 26.19
CA SER A 665 9.39 8.64 26.22
C SER A 665 8.53 8.37 24.99
N LEU A 666 7.76 9.35 24.52
CA LEU A 666 6.95 9.22 23.31
C LEU A 666 7.81 9.14 22.04
N GLU A 667 8.86 9.96 21.94
CA GLU A 667 9.84 9.89 20.85
C GLU A 667 10.54 8.53 20.79
N LYS A 668 11.00 8.03 21.93
CA LYS A 668 11.60 6.71 22.04
C LYS A 668 10.64 5.62 21.56
N ARG A 669 9.35 5.70 21.92
CA ARG A 669 8.32 4.79 21.43
C ARG A 669 8.14 4.89 19.91
N ILE A 670 8.15 6.11 19.35
CA ILE A 670 8.05 6.31 17.89
C ILE A 670 9.23 5.63 17.19
N GLU A 671 10.46 5.84 17.68
CA GLU A 671 11.67 5.28 17.09
C GLU A 671 11.76 3.76 17.24
N GLU A 672 11.51 3.23 18.43
CA GLU A 672 11.74 1.81 18.74
C GLU A 672 10.57 0.90 18.36
N GLU A 673 9.32 1.40 18.45
CA GLU A 673 8.13 0.58 18.27
C GLU A 673 7.35 0.93 16.99
N TRP A 674 7.12 2.23 16.73
CA TRP A 674 6.23 2.64 15.64
C TRP A 674 6.96 2.66 14.30
N ALA A 675 8.18 3.19 14.23
CA ALA A 675 8.96 3.34 13.00
C ALA A 675 10.41 2.84 13.17
N PRO A 676 10.62 1.57 13.59
CA PRO A 676 11.97 1.06 13.80
C PRO A 676 12.72 0.90 12.47
N SER A 677 13.93 1.46 12.44
CA SER A 677 14.85 1.37 11.30
C SER A 677 15.17 -0.08 10.90
N SER A 678 15.13 -1.01 11.87
CA SER A 678 15.31 -2.45 11.64
C SER A 678 14.26 -3.08 10.73
N ARG A 679 13.13 -2.41 10.46
CA ARG A 679 12.09 -2.82 9.50
C ARG A 679 12.07 -1.96 8.22
N GLY A 680 13.16 -1.26 7.91
CA GLY A 680 13.22 -0.38 6.73
C GLY A 680 12.25 0.79 6.83
N MET A 681 12.01 1.28 8.05
CA MET A 681 11.09 2.37 8.34
C MET A 681 11.84 3.63 8.72
N THR A 682 11.27 4.77 8.37
CA THR A 682 11.74 6.11 8.72
C THR A 682 10.55 6.95 9.17
N PHE A 683 10.82 8.03 9.89
CA PHE A 683 9.77 8.96 10.28
C PHE A 683 10.27 10.41 10.24
N GLU A 684 9.32 11.33 10.06
CA GLU A 684 9.56 12.77 10.00
C GLU A 684 8.45 13.49 10.76
N PHE A 685 8.81 14.50 11.56
CA PHE A 685 7.84 15.44 12.10
C PHE A 685 7.69 16.61 11.13
N LYS A 686 6.51 16.75 10.52
CA LYS A 686 6.13 17.96 9.78
C LYS A 686 5.89 19.14 10.72
N GLN A 687 5.48 18.83 11.94
CA GLN A 687 5.26 19.76 13.03
C GLN A 687 5.49 19.04 14.36
N LYS A 688 6.13 19.72 15.31
CA LYS A 688 6.33 19.20 16.67
C LYS A 688 6.29 20.36 17.67
N GLY A 689 5.12 20.62 18.22
CA GLY A 689 4.96 21.59 19.31
C GLY A 689 5.54 21.07 20.63
N SER A 690 6.13 21.94 21.44
CA SER A 690 6.63 21.55 22.77
C SER A 690 5.52 21.52 23.81
N THR A 691 5.61 20.64 24.80
CA THR A 691 4.81 20.59 26.02
C THR A 691 5.37 21.47 27.14
N LEU A 692 6.60 21.97 26.94
CA LEU A 692 7.36 22.75 27.92
C LEU A 692 7.50 24.20 27.47
N ASN A 693 7.50 25.12 28.45
CA ASN A 693 7.83 26.52 28.21
C ASN A 693 9.35 26.72 28.10
N GLN A 694 9.76 27.94 27.78
CA GLN A 694 11.17 28.34 27.65
C GLN A 694 12.03 28.11 28.91
N PHE A 695 11.39 27.90 30.07
CA PHE A 695 12.04 27.60 31.35
C PHE A 695 12.06 26.10 31.68
N GLY A 696 11.65 25.23 30.74
CA GLY A 696 11.60 23.78 30.91
C GLY A 696 10.47 23.29 31.83
N ARG A 697 9.44 24.11 32.08
CA ARG A 697 8.28 23.74 32.91
C ARG A 697 7.07 23.40 32.03
N PRO A 698 6.17 22.49 32.45
CA PRO A 698 4.93 22.21 31.72
C PRO A 698 4.13 23.48 31.41
N MET A 699 3.58 23.58 30.20
CA MET A 699 2.76 24.72 29.75
C MET A 699 1.35 24.70 30.35
N LEU A 700 1.27 24.81 31.67
CA LEU A 700 0.03 24.74 32.46
C LEU A 700 -0.07 25.95 33.41
N ALA A 701 -1.18 26.67 33.34
CA ALA A 701 -1.52 27.71 34.31
C ALA A 701 -2.11 27.11 35.60
N ALA A 702 -1.79 27.70 36.76
CA ALA A 702 -2.33 27.26 38.04
C ALA A 702 -3.81 27.67 38.19
N ALA A 703 -4.62 26.75 38.73
CA ALA A 703 -6.07 26.87 38.95
C ALA A 703 -6.43 27.16 40.41
N ASP A 704 -5.50 27.75 41.16
CA ASP A 704 -5.65 27.94 42.60
C ASP A 704 -5.30 29.38 43.01
N GLY A 705 -5.30 29.63 44.33
CA GLY A 705 -5.02 30.96 44.89
C GLY A 705 -3.62 31.50 44.58
N SER A 706 -2.70 30.70 44.02
CA SER A 706 -1.39 31.18 43.55
C SER A 706 -1.48 32.00 42.25
N ASN A 707 -2.56 31.82 41.47
CA ASN A 707 -2.81 32.55 40.24
C ASN A 707 -3.90 33.61 40.46
N PRO A 708 -3.55 34.90 40.64
CA PRO A 708 -4.54 35.95 40.89
C PRO A 708 -5.52 36.13 39.71
N TRP A 709 -5.10 35.82 38.48
CA TRP A 709 -5.94 35.94 37.29
C TRP A 709 -7.04 34.88 37.24
N TRP A 710 -6.77 33.69 37.79
CA TRP A 710 -7.77 32.64 37.96
C TRP A 710 -8.86 33.07 38.95
N VAL A 711 -8.47 33.56 40.13
CA VAL A 711 -9.41 34.03 41.16
C VAL A 711 -10.30 35.16 40.63
N LEU A 712 -9.73 36.08 39.85
CA LEU A 712 -10.48 37.16 39.21
C LEU A 712 -11.47 36.64 38.17
N LEU A 713 -11.10 35.62 37.38
CA LEU A 713 -11.99 35.01 36.39
C LEU A 713 -13.19 34.37 37.07
N GLU A 714 -12.94 33.52 38.07
CA GLU A 714 -13.99 32.82 38.82
C GLU A 714 -14.96 33.81 39.47
N GLY A 715 -14.41 34.86 40.12
CA GLY A 715 -15.22 35.92 40.72
C GLY A 715 -16.05 36.70 39.70
N ALA A 716 -15.48 37.03 38.54
CA ALA A 716 -16.15 37.79 37.49
C ALA A 716 -17.30 37.00 36.83
N VAL A 717 -17.06 35.72 36.53
CA VAL A 717 -18.07 34.82 35.97
C VAL A 717 -19.23 34.64 36.95
N LYS A 718 -18.94 34.38 38.23
CA LYS A 718 -19.95 34.25 39.28
C LYS A 718 -20.78 35.52 39.44
N LYS A 719 -20.16 36.70 39.36
CA LYS A 719 -20.83 38.00 39.48
C LYS A 719 -21.83 38.27 38.34
N ALA A 720 -21.57 37.74 37.16
CA ALA A 720 -22.45 37.83 36.00
C ALA A 720 -23.39 36.61 35.87
N ASN A 721 -23.70 35.95 36.99
CA ASN A 721 -24.59 34.78 37.08
C ASN A 721 -24.18 33.61 36.17
N GLY A 722 -22.88 33.46 35.92
CA GLY A 722 -22.26 32.31 35.28
C GLY A 722 -21.76 31.27 36.28
N LYS A 723 -21.46 30.07 35.78
CA LYS A 723 -20.80 28.99 36.53
C LYS A 723 -19.61 28.49 35.74
N LEU A 724 -18.47 28.28 36.38
CA LEU A 724 -17.31 27.63 35.76
C LEU A 724 -17.39 26.12 35.98
N GLY A 725 -17.02 25.37 34.95
CA GLY A 725 -16.74 23.94 35.06
C GLY A 725 -15.40 23.68 35.75
N LYS A 726 -15.03 22.40 35.84
CA LYS A 726 -13.68 22.01 36.28
C LYS A 726 -12.66 22.54 35.28
N PRO A 727 -11.50 23.05 35.71
CA PRO A 727 -10.42 23.39 34.79
C PRO A 727 -9.93 22.16 34.03
N GLU A 728 -9.77 22.32 32.72
CA GLU A 728 -9.43 21.24 31.79
C GLU A 728 -8.18 21.57 30.95
N VAL A 729 -7.62 20.55 30.32
CA VAL A 729 -6.65 20.71 29.24
C VAL A 729 -7.43 20.78 27.93
N TYR A 730 -7.20 21.83 27.13
CA TYR A 730 -7.86 21.99 25.84
C TYR A 730 -7.51 20.81 24.93
N PRO A 731 -8.51 20.15 24.31
CA PRO A 731 -8.26 18.95 23.51
C PRO A 731 -7.54 19.27 22.20
N ALA A 732 -7.63 20.48 21.65
CA ALA A 732 -6.85 20.86 20.47
C ALA A 732 -5.68 21.77 20.87
N SER A 733 -5.36 22.73 20.01
CA SER A 733 -4.36 23.76 20.25
C SER A 733 -4.99 25.10 19.89
N THR A 734 -4.60 26.17 20.58
CA THR A 734 -5.05 27.56 20.44
C THR A 734 -3.82 28.46 20.45
N ASP A 735 -3.94 29.72 20.02
CA ASP A 735 -2.81 30.65 20.01
C ASP A 735 -2.20 30.91 21.40
N ALA A 736 -2.97 30.68 22.48
CA ALA A 736 -2.51 30.74 23.85
C ALA A 736 -1.22 29.94 24.12
N ARG A 737 -0.93 28.86 23.39
CA ARG A 737 0.33 28.10 23.55
C ARG A 737 1.56 28.97 23.38
N TYR A 738 1.60 29.86 22.40
CA TYR A 738 2.80 30.64 22.10
C TYR A 738 3.13 31.59 23.25
N PHE A 739 2.09 32.13 23.88
CA PHE A 739 2.23 32.97 25.06
C PHE A 739 2.58 32.17 26.31
N ARG A 740 1.98 30.98 26.51
CA ARG A 740 2.38 30.05 27.60
C ARG A 740 3.82 29.59 27.46
N GLN A 741 4.31 29.40 26.23
CA GLN A 741 5.69 29.02 25.94
C GLN A 741 6.68 30.10 26.41
N ARG A 742 6.28 31.38 26.34
CA ARG A 742 7.02 32.53 26.89
C ARG A 742 6.86 32.69 28.41
N GLY A 743 6.08 31.83 29.06
CA GLY A 743 5.80 31.86 30.49
C GLY A 743 4.67 32.82 30.89
N LEU A 744 3.91 33.36 29.93
CA LEU A 744 2.75 34.20 30.23
C LEU A 744 1.58 33.32 30.67
N PRO A 745 0.87 33.67 31.77
CA PRO A 745 -0.41 33.04 32.08
C PRO A 745 -1.41 33.28 30.95
N ALA A 746 -1.99 32.20 30.43
CA ALA A 746 -3.05 32.26 29.43
C ALA A 746 -4.20 31.33 29.80
N ILE A 747 -5.43 31.81 29.68
CA ILE A 747 -6.66 31.05 29.98
C ILE A 747 -7.51 31.00 28.72
N GLY A 748 -7.86 29.79 28.27
CA GLY A 748 -8.83 29.58 27.20
C GLY A 748 -10.25 29.58 27.79
N PHE A 749 -11.12 30.46 27.32
CA PHE A 749 -12.46 30.63 27.86
C PHE A 749 -13.41 31.26 26.83
N SER A 750 -14.55 30.58 26.58
CA SER A 750 -15.65 31.11 25.78
C SER A 750 -16.97 30.97 26.54
N PRO A 751 -17.76 32.04 26.75
CA PRO A 751 -18.99 32.00 27.54
C PRO A 751 -20.17 31.48 26.71
N MET A 752 -20.07 30.23 26.25
CA MET A 752 -21.06 29.53 25.42
C MET A 752 -21.63 28.32 26.18
N ALA A 753 -22.55 28.56 27.11
CA ALA A 753 -23.20 27.49 27.88
C ALA A 753 -24.37 26.88 27.10
N ASN A 754 -24.87 25.72 27.54
CA ASN A 754 -26.05 25.04 26.98
C ASN A 754 -25.96 24.82 25.45
N THR A 755 -24.75 24.71 24.92
CA THR A 755 -24.47 24.68 23.48
C THR A 755 -23.62 23.45 23.16
N PRO A 756 -24.05 22.57 22.22
CA PRO A 756 -23.24 21.43 21.82
C PRO A 756 -21.94 21.90 21.15
N ILE A 757 -20.86 21.12 21.31
CA ILE A 757 -19.54 21.43 20.74
C ILE A 757 -19.54 21.08 19.26
N LEU A 758 -19.85 22.04 18.39
CA LEU A 758 -19.95 21.90 16.94
C LEU A 758 -18.87 22.66 16.17
N LEU A 759 -17.88 23.23 16.87
CA LEU A 759 -16.68 23.80 16.26
C LEU A 759 -16.08 22.81 15.24
N HIS A 760 -15.89 23.29 14.01
CA HIS A 760 -15.42 22.56 12.83
C HIS A 760 -16.35 21.49 12.27
N ASP A 761 -17.52 21.28 12.88
CA ASP A 761 -18.54 20.32 12.46
C ASP A 761 -19.57 20.94 11.50
N HIS A 762 -20.49 20.12 11.02
CA HIS A 762 -21.62 20.55 10.20
C HIS A 762 -22.68 21.28 11.04
N ASN A 763 -23.31 22.29 10.44
CA ASN A 763 -24.40 23.07 11.05
C ASN A 763 -24.00 23.75 12.38
N GLU A 764 -22.76 24.21 12.49
CA GLU A 764 -22.27 25.03 13.59
C GLU A 764 -23.22 26.22 13.88
N PHE A 765 -23.60 26.39 15.15
CA PHE A 765 -24.51 27.45 15.58
C PHE A 765 -24.25 27.92 17.02
N LEU A 766 -24.69 29.12 17.34
CA LEU A 766 -24.81 29.62 18.71
C LEU A 766 -26.16 30.31 18.91
N ASN A 767 -26.84 30.01 20.01
CA ASN A 767 -28.11 30.67 20.32
C ASN A 767 -27.89 32.14 20.67
N GLN A 768 -28.72 33.04 20.13
CA GLN A 768 -28.63 34.48 20.36
C GLN A 768 -28.70 34.87 21.85
N VAL A 769 -29.43 34.11 22.68
CA VAL A 769 -29.53 34.37 24.12
C VAL A 769 -28.20 34.12 24.81
N GLU A 770 -27.56 32.99 24.48
CA GLU A 770 -26.23 32.65 25.01
C GLU A 770 -25.17 33.61 24.46
N TYR A 771 -25.27 34.03 23.20
CA TYR A 771 -24.41 35.07 22.63
C TYR A 771 -24.50 36.40 23.41
N LEU A 772 -25.71 36.87 23.73
CA LEU A 772 -25.92 38.10 24.49
C LEU A 772 -25.47 37.96 25.95
N LYS A 773 -25.71 36.82 26.58
CA LYS A 773 -25.21 36.52 27.93
C LYS A 773 -23.69 36.49 27.98
N GLY A 774 -23.04 35.95 26.94
CA GLY A 774 -21.58 35.95 26.83
C GLY A 774 -20.97 37.36 26.82
N ILE A 775 -21.65 38.34 26.24
CA ILE A 775 -21.25 39.75 26.31
C ILE A 775 -21.24 40.26 27.76
N GLU A 776 -22.26 39.92 28.56
CA GLU A 776 -22.34 40.32 29.98
C GLU A 776 -21.23 39.67 30.82
N ILE A 777 -20.92 38.40 30.53
CA ILE A 777 -19.82 37.67 31.17
C ILE A 777 -18.49 38.36 30.84
N TYR A 778 -18.21 38.65 29.57
CA TYR A 778 -16.98 39.34 29.18
C TYR A 778 -16.90 40.77 29.70
N GLU A 779 -18.02 41.50 29.78
CA GLU A 779 -18.07 42.82 30.44
C GLU A 779 -17.59 42.72 31.89
N SER A 780 -18.06 41.72 32.63
CA SER A 780 -17.64 41.45 34.01
C SER A 780 -16.15 41.09 34.11
N ILE A 781 -15.67 40.20 33.24
CA ILE A 781 -14.26 39.74 33.21
C ILE A 781 -13.32 40.89 32.87
N ILE A 782 -13.58 41.61 31.77
CA ILE A 782 -12.76 42.74 31.34
C ILE A 782 -12.69 43.79 32.44
N LYS A 783 -13.84 44.10 33.08
CA LYS A 783 -13.87 45.02 34.22
C LYS A 783 -13.02 44.54 35.39
N ALA A 784 -13.10 43.26 35.75
CA ALA A 784 -12.32 42.69 36.85
C ALA A 784 -10.80 42.71 36.55
N TYR A 785 -10.40 42.25 35.37
CA TYR A 785 -8.99 42.18 34.96
C TYR A 785 -8.36 43.57 34.85
N THR A 786 -9.08 44.52 34.24
CA THR A 786 -8.57 45.88 34.02
C THR A 786 -8.63 46.77 35.25
N SER A 787 -9.38 46.40 36.29
CA SER A 787 -9.41 47.09 37.59
C SER A 787 -8.39 46.53 38.59
N TYR A 788 -7.71 45.43 38.27
CA TYR A 788 -6.86 44.74 39.24
C TYR A 788 -5.52 45.47 39.49
N THR A 789 -5.41 46.13 40.63
CA THR A 789 -4.15 46.63 41.17
C THR A 789 -3.66 45.65 42.24
N LYS A 790 -2.48 45.04 42.04
CA LYS A 790 -1.89 44.11 43.02
C LYS A 790 -1.83 44.80 44.38
N HIS A 791 -2.35 44.20 45.45
CA HIS A 791 -2.17 44.73 46.80
C HIS A 791 -0.67 44.76 47.12
N THR A 792 -0.09 45.95 47.16
CA THR A 792 1.24 46.20 47.72
C THR A 792 1.21 45.82 49.21
N ARG A 793 2.00 44.82 49.61
CA ARG A 793 2.43 44.65 51.00
C ARG A 793 3.93 44.91 51.07
N ASN A 794 4.23 46.04 51.72
CA ASN A 794 5.45 46.42 52.44
C ASN A 794 6.81 46.54 51.70
N ASP A 795 7.43 47.68 51.96
CA ASP A 795 8.81 48.11 51.66
C ASP A 795 9.92 47.22 52.29
N ALA A 796 9.97 45.93 51.97
CA ALA A 796 11.07 45.07 52.42
C ALA A 796 11.32 43.86 51.49
N SER A 797 11.65 44.09 50.23
CA SER A 797 12.39 43.12 49.41
C SER A 797 12.94 43.79 48.15
N ARG A 798 13.75 44.83 48.36
CA ARG A 798 14.56 45.45 47.32
C ARG A 798 15.96 44.84 47.28
N ASP A 799 16.06 43.53 47.53
CA ASP A 799 17.30 42.75 47.49
C ASP A 799 16.96 41.31 47.06
N GLU A 800 16.57 41.09 45.80
CA GLU A 800 16.64 39.76 45.14
C GLU A 800 16.36 39.83 43.62
N LEU A 801 16.81 40.90 42.97
CA LEU A 801 17.04 40.92 41.52
C LEU A 801 18.47 41.41 41.28
N GLY A 802 19.41 40.58 41.73
CA GLY A 802 20.82 40.66 41.43
C GLY A 802 21.33 39.27 41.07
N SER A 803 21.88 39.15 39.86
CA SER A 803 22.71 38.05 39.33
C SER A 803 22.08 36.67 39.02
N LEU A 804 22.22 36.33 37.73
CA LEU A 804 22.22 35.01 37.04
C LEU A 804 20.90 34.49 36.50
#